data_AF-A0A957GE17-F1
#
_entry.id   AF-A0A957GE17-F1
#
_cell.length_a   1.000
_cell.length_b   1.000
_cell.length_c   1.000
_cell.angle_alpha   90.00
_cell.angle_beta   90.00
_cell.angle_gamma   90.00
#
_symmetry.space_group_name_H-M   'P 1'
#
loop_
_entity.id
_entity.type
_entity.pdbx_description
1 polymer ?
#
loop_
_entity_poly.entity_id
_entity_poly.type
_entity_poly.pdbx_seq_one_letter_code
_entity_poly.pdbx_strand_id
1 'polypeptide(L)'
;GLVQQAMDQFASLTGRVYHLFDYVGAPDAERIIVMMGSGAETAEETVNYLVNQGEKVGLLKVRLYRPFDMAAFANALPPTTKAIAVLDRTKEPGATGEPLYLDVVSALIERIADGAAPFDVMPQIIGGRYGLSSKEFTPGMVKAVLDELAQPRPKNHFTVGINDDVTHTSLNYDDGFNIEPPDVVRAVFYGLGSDGTVGANKNSIKIIGEDTPNYAQGYFVYDSKKAGSVTVSHLRFGPRPVRMTSLIQSASFVACHQFSFLERYDVLRLAAPGATFLLNSPYGPEEVWDYLPRSMQQTIIDKKLKFYVVDGFLVASETRMGRRINTIMQTCFFALSGVLPTDEAINAIKYAIEKTYGKRGEAVVQQNYDAVDSALAHLHEVKVPATATSTFERPPIVAAHAPEFVQSVTARMIEGLGDTLPVSALPIDGTYPTATTQWEKRNIATEIPVWDPEICIQCGKCVFVCPHAVIREKIFDPALLATAPAGFKSAPARFKEYKDMAFSLQVAPEDCTGCTLCVEVCPVKNKRQPKFKAINMQPQIPLRDQERDNWDFFLQLPEIDRTTIPLNQVKYSQLLQPLFEFSGACAGCGETPYLSLLSRLFGDRALIANATGCSSIYGGNLPTTPWSQNADGRGPAWSNSLFEDNAEFGFGMRVALDQRLAAATDMLRDLREEIGPELTDAIIYADQYAEAGIQAQRQRISDLKNRLHFLLEVHPPEMDTAAIAAHHAKVENLLSIADALVKKSVWIIGGDGWAYDIGYGGLDHVLASGRNVNVLVMDTEVYSNTGGQMSKATPRGAVAKFAAAGKPAPKKDLGLLAISYGNIYVARIAFGANDAQTIRALQEAEAYDGPSLIIAYAHCIAHGYDLKFGLEQQQLAVDTAYWPLYRYNPELAAEGKNPFQLDSKPAKLSLDKYIYREGRYRMLTQSHPERAARLMELAQGDVSKRWEQYTQLAEQIKKNGS
;
A
#
# COMPACT_ATOMS: atom_id res chain seq x y z
N GLY A 1 -30.74 32.84 13.08
CA GLY A 1 -30.14 32.13 14.24
C GLY A 1 -28.71 32.55 14.49
N LEU A 2 -28.05 32.05 15.54
CA LEU A 2 -26.67 32.40 15.92
C LEU A 2 -25.65 32.18 14.80
N VAL A 3 -25.79 31.09 14.03
CA VAL A 3 -24.91 30.79 12.90
C VAL A 3 -25.02 31.83 11.79
N GLN A 4 -26.24 32.25 11.43
CA GLN A 4 -26.44 33.31 10.42
C GLN A 4 -25.79 34.63 10.86
N GLN A 5 -25.95 35.02 12.13
CA GLN A 5 -25.32 36.23 12.66
C GLN A 5 -23.78 36.16 12.56
N ALA A 6 -23.19 34.99 12.82
CA ALA A 6 -21.75 34.80 12.65
C ALA A 6 -21.32 34.86 11.18
N MET A 7 -22.13 34.35 10.25
CA MET A 7 -21.89 34.48 8.81
C MET A 7 -21.96 35.95 8.35
N ASP A 8 -22.94 36.71 8.84
CA ASP A 8 -23.09 38.14 8.53
C ASP A 8 -21.90 38.96 9.07
N GLN A 9 -21.44 38.65 10.28
CA GLN A 9 -20.22 39.23 10.84
C GLN A 9 -18.99 38.88 10.00
N PHE A 10 -18.84 37.63 9.57
CA PHE A 10 -17.75 37.23 8.68
C PHE A 10 -17.80 37.97 7.32
N ALA A 11 -18.99 38.20 6.78
CA ALA A 11 -19.19 38.99 5.58
C ALA A 11 -18.71 40.44 5.75
N SER A 12 -19.02 41.08 6.89
CA SER A 12 -18.55 42.44 7.20
C SER A 12 -17.02 42.56 7.28
N LEU A 13 -16.33 41.48 7.68
CA LEU A 13 -14.87 41.46 7.83
C LEU A 13 -14.16 41.14 6.50
N THR A 14 -14.79 40.36 5.64
CA THR A 14 -14.09 39.70 4.52
C THR A 14 -14.69 39.96 3.15
N GLY A 15 -15.90 40.54 3.09
CA GLY A 15 -16.71 40.68 1.89
C GLY A 15 -17.35 39.38 1.39
N ARG A 16 -17.08 38.22 2.03
CA ARG A 16 -17.65 36.92 1.64
C ARG A 16 -18.93 36.63 2.41
N VAL A 17 -20.06 36.64 1.70
CA VAL A 17 -21.39 36.39 2.26
C VAL A 17 -21.70 34.90 2.24
N TYR A 18 -22.30 34.41 3.32
CA TYR A 18 -22.81 33.05 3.44
C TYR A 18 -24.18 33.07 4.13
N HIS A 19 -25.01 32.12 3.77
CA HIS A 19 -26.27 31.84 4.46
C HIS A 19 -26.33 30.37 4.90
N LEU A 20 -27.33 30.02 5.70
CA LEU A 20 -27.57 28.62 6.06
C LEU A 20 -27.72 27.72 4.81
N PHE A 21 -28.36 28.27 3.78
CA PHE A 21 -28.54 27.70 2.46
C PHE A 21 -28.26 28.78 1.41
N ASP A 22 -27.26 28.59 0.55
CA ASP A 22 -26.90 29.55 -0.50
C ASP A 22 -27.45 29.08 -1.84
N TYR A 23 -28.26 29.91 -2.49
CA TYR A 23 -28.74 29.67 -3.85
C TYR A 23 -27.80 30.30 -4.90
N VAL A 24 -27.52 29.58 -5.98
CA VAL A 24 -26.82 30.07 -7.17
C VAL A 24 -27.51 29.54 -8.43
N GLY A 25 -27.67 30.37 -9.45
CA GLY A 25 -28.25 29.97 -10.74
C GLY A 25 -29.24 30.99 -11.27
N ALA A 26 -30.08 30.58 -12.21
CA ALA A 26 -31.11 31.44 -12.77
C ALA A 26 -32.12 31.87 -11.69
N PRO A 27 -32.50 33.16 -11.57
CA PRO A 27 -33.54 33.60 -10.64
C PRO A 27 -34.90 32.94 -10.89
N ASP A 28 -35.15 32.51 -12.13
CA ASP A 28 -36.35 31.81 -12.58
C ASP A 28 -36.07 30.32 -12.89
N ALA A 29 -35.13 29.70 -12.17
CA ALA A 29 -34.80 28.30 -12.37
C ALA A 29 -36.00 27.37 -12.13
N GLU A 30 -36.10 26.33 -12.96
CA GLU A 30 -37.14 25.31 -12.86
C GLU A 30 -36.59 23.97 -12.33
N ARG A 31 -35.30 23.70 -12.55
CA ARG A 31 -34.60 22.46 -12.14
C ARG A 31 -33.44 22.81 -11.22
N ILE A 32 -33.42 22.25 -10.01
CA ILE A 32 -32.46 22.61 -8.97
C ILE A 32 -31.74 21.38 -8.41
N ILE A 33 -30.43 21.49 -8.24
CA ILE A 33 -29.67 20.53 -7.42
C ILE A 33 -29.59 21.05 -5.99
N VAL A 34 -29.84 20.20 -4.99
CA VAL A 34 -29.57 20.46 -3.57
C VAL A 34 -28.42 19.54 -3.15
N MET A 35 -27.32 20.12 -2.65
CA MET A 35 -26.17 19.32 -2.21
C MET A 35 -25.29 20.01 -1.18
N MET A 36 -24.36 19.25 -0.59
CA MET A 36 -23.40 19.71 0.40
C MET A 36 -21.96 19.30 0.04
N GLY A 37 -20.99 20.07 0.51
CA GLY A 37 -19.56 19.75 0.39
C GLY A 37 -18.93 20.18 -0.93
N SER A 38 -17.78 19.58 -1.26
CA SER A 38 -16.93 20.04 -2.38
C SER A 38 -17.55 19.90 -3.76
N GLY A 39 -18.48 18.95 -3.95
CA GLY A 39 -19.18 18.78 -5.23
C GLY A 39 -20.02 19.99 -5.62
N ALA A 40 -20.43 20.81 -4.65
CA ALA A 40 -21.19 22.04 -4.88
C ALA A 40 -20.40 23.10 -5.67
N GLU A 41 -19.06 23.09 -5.63
CA GLU A 41 -18.25 24.03 -6.38
C GLU A 41 -18.21 23.66 -7.88
N THR A 42 -18.05 22.37 -8.20
CA THR A 42 -18.17 21.87 -9.58
C THR A 42 -19.58 22.03 -10.12
N ALA A 43 -20.60 21.81 -9.29
CA ALA A 43 -21.99 22.05 -9.66
C ALA A 43 -22.26 23.55 -9.93
N GLU A 44 -21.68 24.46 -9.15
CA GLU A 44 -21.83 25.91 -9.40
C GLU A 44 -21.24 26.33 -10.74
N GLU A 45 -20.00 25.91 -11.05
CA GLU A 45 -19.38 26.21 -12.34
C GLU A 45 -20.22 25.69 -13.51
N THR A 46 -20.76 24.49 -13.36
CA THR A 46 -21.60 23.87 -14.39
C THR A 46 -22.94 24.60 -14.54
N VAL A 47 -23.60 24.95 -13.43
CA VAL A 47 -24.84 25.74 -13.45
C VAL A 47 -24.60 27.11 -14.09
N ASN A 48 -23.53 27.81 -13.72
CA ASN A 48 -23.18 29.11 -14.32
C ASN A 48 -22.96 28.99 -15.83
N TYR A 49 -22.25 27.94 -16.28
CA TYR A 49 -22.07 27.67 -17.70
C TYR A 49 -23.42 27.46 -18.41
N LEU A 50 -24.30 26.61 -17.88
CA LEU A 50 -25.60 26.29 -18.49
C LEU A 50 -26.57 27.49 -18.47
N VAL A 51 -26.57 28.29 -17.39
CA VAL A 51 -27.35 29.54 -17.31
C VAL A 51 -26.88 30.53 -18.37
N ASN A 52 -25.58 30.64 -18.62
CA ASN A 52 -25.05 31.48 -19.71
C ASN A 52 -25.44 30.97 -21.10
N GLN A 53 -25.85 29.69 -21.23
CA GLN A 53 -26.43 29.11 -22.45
C GLN A 53 -27.97 29.25 -22.50
N GLY A 54 -28.58 29.89 -21.49
CA GLY A 54 -30.02 30.13 -21.42
C GLY A 54 -30.82 29.05 -20.68
N GLU A 55 -30.16 28.10 -20.01
CA GLU A 55 -30.87 27.09 -19.23
C GLU A 55 -31.40 27.64 -17.89
N LYS A 56 -32.63 27.24 -17.53
CA LYS A 56 -33.28 27.59 -16.26
C LYS A 56 -32.92 26.61 -15.14
N VAL A 57 -31.65 26.59 -14.76
CA VAL A 57 -31.11 25.67 -13.76
C VAL A 57 -30.53 26.40 -12.55
N GLY A 58 -30.52 25.72 -11.41
CA GLY A 58 -30.02 26.26 -10.15
C GLY A 58 -29.35 25.22 -9.25
N LEU A 59 -28.66 25.72 -8.25
CA LEU A 59 -27.98 24.97 -7.21
C LEU A 59 -28.30 25.60 -5.85
N LEU A 60 -28.74 24.80 -4.91
CA LEU A 60 -28.84 25.18 -3.50
C LEU A 60 -27.74 24.45 -2.71
N LYS A 61 -26.84 25.24 -2.12
CA LYS A 61 -25.72 24.74 -1.32
C LYS A 61 -26.13 24.72 0.15
N VAL A 62 -26.14 23.54 0.76
CA VAL A 62 -26.39 23.38 2.19
C VAL A 62 -25.12 23.70 2.96
N ARG A 63 -25.15 24.75 3.80
CA ARG A 63 -24.00 25.16 4.64
C ARG A 63 -24.14 24.64 6.06
N LEU A 64 -25.32 24.82 6.65
CA LEU A 64 -25.64 24.31 7.97
C LEU A 64 -26.62 23.14 7.84
N TYR A 65 -26.09 21.91 7.86
CA TYR A 65 -26.92 20.70 7.78
C TYR A 65 -27.72 20.44 9.07
N ARG A 66 -27.13 20.76 10.23
CA ARG A 66 -27.78 20.59 11.54
C ARG A 66 -27.50 21.77 12.48
N PRO A 67 -28.52 22.31 13.18
CA PRO A 67 -29.95 22.04 13.01
C PRO A 67 -30.46 22.45 11.61
N PHE A 68 -31.37 21.67 11.02
CA PHE A 68 -31.90 21.91 9.68
C PHE A 68 -33.07 22.90 9.76
N ASP A 69 -32.84 24.17 9.38
CA ASP A 69 -33.86 25.22 9.39
C ASP A 69 -34.76 25.11 8.15
N MET A 70 -35.90 24.43 8.30
CA MET A 70 -36.84 24.15 7.20
C MET A 70 -37.38 25.42 6.53
N ALA A 71 -37.58 26.49 7.30
CA ALA A 71 -38.07 27.75 6.77
C ALA A 71 -36.99 28.45 5.94
N ALA A 72 -35.76 28.54 6.46
CA ALA A 72 -34.64 29.11 5.72
C ALA A 72 -34.31 28.29 4.45
N PHE A 73 -34.41 26.96 4.53
CA PHE A 73 -34.23 26.07 3.38
C PHE A 73 -35.25 26.36 2.27
N ALA A 74 -36.55 26.28 2.60
CA ALA A 74 -37.60 26.47 1.61
C ALA A 74 -37.55 27.88 1.00
N ASN A 75 -37.33 28.92 1.81
CA ASN A 75 -37.27 30.31 1.34
C ASN A 75 -36.05 30.61 0.45
N ALA A 76 -35.02 29.78 0.48
CA ALA A 76 -33.86 29.93 -0.40
C ALA A 76 -34.10 29.37 -1.82
N LEU A 77 -35.18 28.60 -2.04
CA LEU A 77 -35.56 28.09 -3.35
C LEU A 77 -36.37 29.13 -4.14
N PRO A 78 -36.09 29.32 -5.45
CA PRO A 78 -36.93 30.12 -6.33
C PRO A 78 -38.40 29.65 -6.35
N PRO A 79 -39.39 30.56 -6.39
CA PRO A 79 -40.80 30.20 -6.56
C PRO A 79 -41.11 29.43 -7.84
N THR A 80 -40.24 29.52 -8.86
CA THR A 80 -40.36 28.84 -10.15
C THR A 80 -39.90 27.38 -10.15
N THR A 81 -39.41 26.88 -9.00
CA THR A 81 -38.87 25.53 -8.88
C THR A 81 -39.95 24.47 -9.19
N LYS A 82 -39.65 23.58 -10.14
CA LYS A 82 -40.54 22.47 -10.54
C LYS A 82 -39.95 21.09 -10.22
N ALA A 83 -38.63 20.96 -10.22
CA ALA A 83 -37.96 19.70 -9.95
C ALA A 83 -36.65 19.90 -9.16
N ILE A 84 -36.37 19.00 -8.22
CA ILE A 84 -35.24 19.03 -7.31
C ILE A 84 -34.53 17.67 -7.33
N ALA A 85 -33.21 17.68 -7.57
CA ALA A 85 -32.35 16.53 -7.33
C ALA A 85 -31.52 16.76 -6.07
N VAL A 86 -31.65 15.87 -5.08
CA VAL A 86 -30.86 15.92 -3.84
C VAL A 86 -29.70 14.95 -3.95
N LEU A 87 -28.47 15.45 -3.81
CA LEU A 87 -27.26 14.64 -3.95
C LEU A 87 -26.58 14.37 -2.61
N ASP A 88 -26.55 13.11 -2.24
CA ASP A 88 -25.93 12.59 -1.03
C ASP A 88 -24.58 11.95 -1.31
N ARG A 89 -23.58 12.30 -0.51
CA ARG A 89 -22.22 11.71 -0.56
C ARG A 89 -22.08 10.60 0.49
N THR A 90 -23.08 9.73 0.57
CA THR A 90 -23.15 8.58 1.48
C THR A 90 -24.01 7.47 0.88
N LYS A 91 -24.01 6.29 1.52
CA LYS A 91 -24.91 5.18 1.21
C LYS A 91 -25.37 4.55 2.52
N GLU A 92 -26.67 4.46 2.72
CA GLU A 92 -27.29 3.78 3.85
C GLU A 92 -28.04 2.54 3.33
N PRO A 93 -27.41 1.35 3.34
CA PRO A 93 -28.04 0.15 2.79
C PRO A 93 -29.36 -0.19 3.49
N GLY A 94 -30.44 -0.31 2.72
CA GLY A 94 -31.78 -0.66 3.22
C GLY A 94 -32.63 0.54 3.69
N ALA A 95 -32.09 1.75 3.73
CA ALA A 95 -32.86 2.96 4.03
C ALA A 95 -33.82 3.32 2.87
N THR A 96 -34.90 4.04 3.19
CA THR A 96 -35.88 4.55 2.20
C THR A 96 -35.34 5.71 1.35
N GLY A 97 -34.19 6.27 1.73
CA GLY A 97 -33.47 7.32 1.03
C GLY A 97 -32.28 7.80 1.86
N GLU A 98 -31.36 8.54 1.26
CA GLU A 98 -30.21 9.08 1.96
C GLU A 98 -30.56 10.29 2.87
N PRO A 99 -29.72 10.64 3.86
CA PRO A 99 -30.07 11.60 4.91
C PRO A 99 -30.50 12.98 4.41
N LEU A 100 -29.74 13.58 3.47
CA LEU A 100 -30.10 14.92 2.98
C LEU A 100 -31.37 14.87 2.12
N TYR A 101 -31.52 13.84 1.30
CA TYR A 101 -32.77 13.61 0.56
C TYR A 101 -33.99 13.53 1.48
N LEU A 102 -33.91 12.74 2.57
CA LEU A 102 -35.01 12.61 3.53
C LEU A 102 -35.35 13.94 4.22
N ASP A 103 -34.34 14.73 4.61
CA ASP A 103 -34.58 16.05 5.21
C ASP A 103 -35.24 17.04 4.26
N VAL A 104 -34.82 17.04 2.98
CA VAL A 104 -35.42 17.90 1.95
C VAL A 104 -36.88 17.51 1.72
N VAL A 105 -37.17 16.21 1.62
CA VAL A 105 -38.55 15.71 1.46
C VAL A 105 -39.40 16.14 2.65
N SER A 106 -38.96 15.87 3.88
CA SER A 106 -39.68 16.28 5.09
C SER A 106 -39.89 17.79 5.17
N ALA A 107 -38.84 18.57 4.94
CA ALA A 107 -38.92 20.04 5.00
C ALA A 107 -39.94 20.59 4.01
N LEU A 108 -39.94 20.14 2.76
CA LEU A 108 -40.87 20.65 1.76
C LEU A 108 -42.30 20.20 2.01
N ILE A 109 -42.52 18.96 2.46
CA ILE A 109 -43.86 18.48 2.82
C ILE A 109 -44.44 19.31 3.97
N GLU A 110 -43.68 19.55 5.03
CA GLU A 110 -44.15 20.35 6.17
C GLU A 110 -44.41 21.81 5.77
N ARG A 111 -43.53 22.41 4.96
CA ARG A 111 -43.70 23.80 4.51
C ARG A 111 -44.90 23.99 3.59
N ILE A 112 -45.22 22.99 2.76
CA ILE A 112 -46.45 23.00 1.95
C ILE A 112 -47.68 22.81 2.84
N ALA A 113 -47.65 21.87 3.79
CA ALA A 113 -48.77 21.61 4.67
C ALA A 113 -49.18 22.86 5.48
N ASP A 114 -48.21 23.66 5.89
CA ASP A 114 -48.44 24.92 6.62
C ASP A 114 -48.70 26.13 5.69
N GLY A 115 -48.80 25.91 4.36
CA GLY A 115 -49.10 26.95 3.38
C GLY A 115 -48.01 28.00 3.21
N ALA A 116 -46.77 27.67 3.55
CA ALA A 116 -45.67 28.62 3.65
C ALA A 116 -44.41 28.18 2.87
N ALA A 117 -44.59 27.28 1.89
CA ALA A 117 -43.63 27.01 0.83
C ALA A 117 -43.66 28.14 -0.22
N PRO A 118 -42.54 28.39 -0.93
CA PRO A 118 -42.47 29.46 -1.94
C PRO A 118 -43.18 29.12 -3.27
N PHE A 119 -43.73 27.91 -3.40
CA PHE A 119 -44.40 27.40 -4.60
C PHE A 119 -45.76 26.78 -4.24
N ASP A 120 -46.72 26.89 -5.16
CA ASP A 120 -48.09 26.40 -4.98
C ASP A 120 -48.23 24.88 -5.16
N VAL A 121 -47.31 24.27 -5.91
CA VAL A 121 -47.29 22.84 -6.23
C VAL A 121 -45.97 22.25 -5.78
N MET A 122 -46.04 21.10 -5.11
CA MET A 122 -44.86 20.34 -4.67
C MET A 122 -43.96 20.02 -5.88
N PRO A 123 -42.68 20.46 -5.87
CA PRO A 123 -41.72 20.07 -6.88
C PRO A 123 -41.53 18.56 -6.91
N GLN A 124 -41.21 18.02 -8.07
CA GLN A 124 -40.76 16.65 -8.15
C GLN A 124 -39.39 16.51 -7.47
N ILE A 125 -39.24 15.59 -6.53
CA ILE A 125 -37.99 15.38 -5.79
C ILE A 125 -37.42 13.99 -6.13
N ILE A 126 -36.15 13.96 -6.54
CA ILE A 126 -35.37 12.72 -6.68
C ILE A 126 -34.13 12.77 -5.79
N GLY A 127 -33.71 11.63 -5.27
CA GLY A 127 -32.47 11.44 -4.52
C GLY A 127 -31.42 10.71 -5.36
N GLY A 128 -30.17 11.12 -5.25
CA GLY A 128 -29.05 10.50 -5.95
C GLY A 128 -27.80 10.42 -5.09
N ARG A 129 -27.00 9.38 -5.30
CA ARG A 129 -25.70 9.21 -4.65
C ARG A 129 -24.56 9.58 -5.59
N TYR A 130 -23.55 10.25 -5.05
CA TYR A 130 -22.34 10.61 -5.80
C TYR A 130 -21.08 10.52 -4.92
N GLY A 131 -19.91 10.49 -5.55
CA GLY A 131 -18.64 10.84 -4.88
C GLY A 131 -18.20 9.96 -3.71
N LEU A 132 -18.76 8.76 -3.53
CA LEU A 132 -18.38 7.82 -2.48
C LEU A 132 -16.90 7.47 -2.60
N SER A 133 -16.19 7.46 -1.46
CA SER A 133 -14.74 7.16 -1.40
C SER A 133 -13.91 7.98 -2.39
N SER A 134 -14.27 9.25 -2.57
CA SER A 134 -13.62 10.18 -3.51
C SER A 134 -13.78 9.84 -5.00
N LYS A 135 -14.83 9.08 -5.38
CA LYS A 135 -15.22 8.95 -6.78
C LYS A 135 -15.38 10.33 -7.43
N GLU A 136 -14.94 10.47 -8.67
CA GLU A 136 -15.02 11.74 -9.40
C GLU A 136 -16.46 12.26 -9.51
N PHE A 137 -16.58 13.58 -9.54
CA PHE A 137 -17.83 14.29 -9.79
C PHE A 137 -17.55 15.46 -10.74
N THR A 138 -17.75 15.22 -12.03
CA THR A 138 -17.35 16.13 -13.12
C THR A 138 -18.53 17.00 -13.61
N PRO A 139 -18.27 18.05 -14.40
CA PRO A 139 -19.33 18.82 -15.05
C PRO A 139 -20.30 17.97 -15.87
N GLY A 140 -19.81 16.96 -16.59
CA GLY A 140 -20.67 16.02 -17.34
C GLY A 140 -21.65 15.27 -16.44
N MET A 141 -21.22 14.88 -15.23
CA MET A 141 -22.08 14.25 -14.23
C MET A 141 -23.12 15.21 -13.67
N VAL A 142 -22.75 16.47 -13.39
CA VAL A 142 -23.70 17.50 -12.95
C VAL A 142 -24.77 17.73 -14.02
N LYS A 143 -24.34 17.86 -15.29
CA LYS A 143 -25.24 18.03 -16.42
C LYS A 143 -26.22 16.85 -16.53
N ALA A 144 -25.74 15.62 -16.40
CA ALA A 144 -26.60 14.43 -16.41
C ALA A 144 -27.68 14.45 -15.33
N VAL A 145 -27.37 14.95 -14.12
CA VAL A 145 -28.37 15.11 -13.05
C VAL A 145 -29.43 16.15 -13.44
N LEU A 146 -29.03 17.29 -14.02
CA LEU A 146 -29.96 18.32 -14.48
C LEU A 146 -30.80 17.87 -15.68
N ASP A 147 -30.21 17.08 -16.59
CA ASP A 147 -30.90 16.49 -17.73
C ASP A 147 -31.92 15.43 -17.27
N GLU A 148 -31.61 14.65 -16.24
CA GLU A 148 -32.54 13.69 -15.64
C GLU A 148 -33.78 14.40 -15.07
N LEU A 149 -33.61 15.55 -14.41
CA LEU A 149 -34.72 16.38 -13.91
C LEU A 149 -35.64 16.93 -15.03
N ALA A 150 -35.19 16.93 -16.29
CA ALA A 150 -36.04 17.34 -17.41
C ALA A 150 -36.89 16.19 -17.97
N GLN A 151 -36.65 14.94 -17.53
CA GLN A 151 -37.40 13.79 -17.99
C GLN A 151 -38.82 13.78 -17.44
N PRO A 152 -39.83 13.27 -18.17
CA PRO A 152 -41.19 13.12 -17.65
C PRO A 152 -41.29 12.18 -16.44
N ARG A 153 -40.36 11.23 -16.33
CA ARG A 153 -40.25 10.25 -15.24
C ARG A 153 -38.78 10.10 -14.85
N PRO A 154 -38.22 11.06 -14.09
CA PRO A 154 -36.84 10.98 -13.66
C PRO A 154 -36.61 9.76 -12.77
N LYS A 155 -35.45 9.14 -12.92
CA LYS A 155 -34.97 8.04 -12.10
C LYS A 155 -34.70 8.55 -10.68
N ASN A 156 -35.43 8.01 -9.71
CA ASN A 156 -35.16 8.24 -8.29
C ASN A 156 -34.16 7.20 -7.75
N HIS A 157 -33.51 7.49 -6.62
CA HIS A 157 -32.49 6.66 -5.96
C HIS A 157 -31.31 6.28 -6.87
N PHE A 158 -30.94 7.21 -7.75
CA PHE A 158 -29.93 6.98 -8.77
C PHE A 158 -28.50 7.03 -8.19
N THR A 159 -27.53 6.61 -8.99
CA THR A 159 -26.11 6.86 -8.77
C THR A 159 -25.54 7.64 -9.95
N VAL A 160 -24.50 8.43 -9.74
CA VAL A 160 -23.77 9.10 -10.84
C VAL A 160 -22.27 8.94 -10.66
N GLY A 161 -21.57 8.68 -11.77
CA GLY A 161 -20.12 8.44 -11.81
C GLY A 161 -19.72 6.96 -11.89
N ILE A 162 -20.64 6.01 -11.72
CA ILE A 162 -20.39 4.56 -11.88
C ILE A 162 -21.23 3.98 -13.01
N ASN A 163 -20.87 2.78 -13.49
CA ASN A 163 -21.74 1.94 -14.31
C ASN A 163 -22.36 0.84 -13.44
N ASP A 164 -23.61 1.02 -13.02
CA ASP A 164 -24.36 0.04 -12.25
C ASP A 164 -25.22 -0.81 -13.18
N ASP A 165 -24.62 -1.88 -13.69
CA ASP A 165 -25.24 -2.86 -14.57
C ASP A 165 -25.94 -4.00 -13.81
N VAL A 166 -25.98 -3.94 -12.47
CA VAL A 166 -26.63 -4.93 -11.61
C VAL A 166 -27.99 -4.44 -11.14
N THR A 167 -28.03 -3.24 -10.54
CA THR A 167 -29.27 -2.64 -10.02
C THR A 167 -29.78 -1.48 -10.88
N HIS A 168 -29.08 -1.15 -11.97
CA HIS A 168 -29.48 -0.16 -12.97
C HIS A 168 -29.79 1.23 -12.40
N THR A 169 -29.13 1.61 -11.30
CA THR A 169 -29.33 2.90 -10.65
C THR A 169 -28.52 4.02 -11.30
N SER A 170 -27.48 3.72 -12.09
CA SER A 170 -26.61 4.75 -12.65
C SER A 170 -27.28 5.62 -13.71
N LEU A 171 -26.90 6.91 -13.75
CA LEU A 171 -27.18 7.83 -14.86
C LEU A 171 -26.06 7.79 -15.89
N ASN A 172 -26.43 7.87 -17.17
CA ASN A 172 -25.47 8.06 -18.26
C ASN A 172 -25.03 9.53 -18.30
N TYR A 173 -23.76 9.77 -18.60
CA TYR A 173 -23.20 11.11 -18.73
C TYR A 173 -22.14 11.16 -19.84
N ASP A 174 -21.92 12.35 -20.40
CA ASP A 174 -20.87 12.62 -21.40
C ASP A 174 -19.54 12.89 -20.67
N ASP A 175 -18.54 12.03 -20.89
CA ASP A 175 -17.20 12.15 -20.29
C ASP A 175 -16.34 13.21 -20.96
N GLY A 176 -16.69 13.62 -22.20
CA GLY A 176 -16.05 14.67 -22.97
C GLY A 176 -16.56 16.08 -22.67
N PHE A 177 -17.63 16.21 -21.89
CA PHE A 177 -18.21 17.52 -21.55
C PHE A 177 -17.26 18.32 -20.64
N ASN A 178 -16.63 19.34 -21.22
CA ASN A 178 -15.65 20.20 -20.56
C ASN A 178 -16.06 21.68 -20.66
N ILE A 179 -16.03 22.36 -19.51
CA ILE A 179 -16.38 23.79 -19.38
C ILE A 179 -15.19 24.68 -19.03
N GLU A 180 -13.98 24.11 -18.89
CA GLU A 180 -12.79 24.87 -18.51
C GLU A 180 -12.28 25.74 -19.68
N PRO A 181 -12.18 27.07 -19.48
CA PRO A 181 -11.85 28.01 -20.55
C PRO A 181 -10.37 27.94 -20.98
N PRO A 182 -10.03 28.42 -22.19
CA PRO A 182 -8.67 28.32 -22.75
C PRO A 182 -7.58 29.09 -22.00
N ASP A 183 -7.95 30.11 -21.21
CA ASP A 183 -7.04 30.95 -20.43
C ASP A 183 -6.69 30.34 -19.05
N VAL A 184 -7.10 29.10 -18.78
CA VAL A 184 -6.67 28.31 -17.63
C VAL A 184 -5.64 27.28 -18.09
N VAL A 185 -4.42 27.39 -17.57
CA VAL A 185 -3.39 26.37 -17.77
C VAL A 185 -3.73 25.15 -16.94
N ARG A 186 -3.84 23.99 -17.61
CA ARG A 186 -4.20 22.70 -17.02
C ARG A 186 -3.04 21.74 -17.21
N ALA A 187 -2.25 21.53 -16.17
CA ALA A 187 -1.01 20.77 -16.24
C ALA A 187 -1.13 19.44 -15.47
N VAL A 188 -0.72 18.35 -16.13
CA VAL A 188 -0.71 16.99 -15.55
C VAL A 188 0.73 16.47 -15.51
N PHE A 189 1.14 15.90 -14.38
CA PHE A 189 2.50 15.40 -14.18
C PHE A 189 2.46 13.95 -13.68
N TYR A 190 3.07 13.05 -14.43
CA TYR A 190 3.29 11.65 -14.05
C TYR A 190 4.69 11.50 -13.45
N GLY A 191 4.75 11.21 -12.16
CA GLY A 191 6.00 10.99 -11.41
C GLY A 191 6.00 9.66 -10.65
N LEU A 192 7.15 9.28 -10.12
CA LEU A 192 7.32 8.12 -9.25
C LEU A 192 7.24 8.53 -7.78
N GLY A 193 6.58 7.72 -6.95
CA GLY A 193 6.57 7.90 -5.51
C GLY A 193 7.99 8.04 -4.95
N SER A 194 8.29 9.20 -4.35
CA SER A 194 9.60 9.62 -3.81
C SER A 194 10.63 10.18 -4.80
N ASP A 195 10.29 10.47 -6.05
CA ASP A 195 11.20 11.15 -7.00
C ASP A 195 11.25 12.69 -6.84
N GLY A 196 10.34 13.25 -6.03
CA GLY A 196 10.27 14.68 -5.71
C GLY A 196 9.29 15.49 -6.57
N THR A 197 8.61 14.88 -7.55
CA THR A 197 7.64 15.53 -8.46
C THR A 197 6.55 16.30 -7.70
N VAL A 198 5.87 15.64 -6.77
CA VAL A 198 4.83 16.27 -5.94
C VAL A 198 5.37 17.45 -5.14
N GLY A 199 6.60 17.35 -4.64
CA GLY A 199 7.25 18.43 -3.89
C GLY A 199 7.51 19.66 -4.76
N ALA A 200 8.04 19.43 -5.97
CA ALA A 200 8.25 20.47 -6.97
C ALA A 200 6.93 21.13 -7.42
N ASN A 201 5.87 20.34 -7.61
CA ASN A 201 4.56 20.84 -7.99
C ASN A 201 3.93 21.70 -6.87
N LYS A 202 4.04 21.27 -5.60
CA LYS A 202 3.63 22.10 -4.45
C LYS A 202 4.42 23.41 -4.36
N ASN A 203 5.70 23.38 -4.70
CA ASN A 203 6.53 24.58 -4.74
C ASN A 203 6.11 25.51 -5.89
N SER A 204 5.85 24.95 -7.08
CA SER A 204 5.37 25.70 -8.25
C SER A 204 4.03 26.39 -7.99
N ILE A 205 3.09 25.73 -7.30
CA ILE A 205 1.82 26.34 -6.86
C ILE A 205 2.08 27.56 -5.97
N LYS A 206 3.03 27.48 -5.04
CA LYS A 206 3.35 28.60 -4.15
C LYS A 206 3.96 29.76 -4.93
N ILE A 207 4.93 29.48 -5.80
CA ILE A 207 5.55 30.51 -6.65
C ILE A 207 4.46 31.23 -7.46
N ILE A 208 3.60 30.49 -8.16
CA ILE A 208 2.60 31.10 -9.04
C ILE A 208 1.50 31.79 -8.22
N GLY A 209 1.02 31.18 -7.13
CA GLY A 209 -0.10 31.71 -6.35
C GLY A 209 0.26 32.82 -5.35
N GLU A 210 1.52 32.89 -4.88
CA GLU A 210 1.99 33.94 -3.95
C GLU A 210 2.64 35.12 -4.69
N ASP A 211 3.34 34.86 -5.80
CA ASP A 211 4.16 35.87 -6.49
C ASP A 211 3.53 36.41 -7.79
N THR A 212 2.29 36.00 -8.13
CA THR A 212 1.59 36.43 -9.36
C THR A 212 0.10 36.70 -9.08
N PRO A 213 -0.63 37.43 -9.96
CA PRO A 213 -2.07 37.66 -9.78
C PRO A 213 -2.94 36.42 -10.10
N ASN A 214 -2.35 35.31 -10.54
CA ASN A 214 -3.09 34.10 -10.87
C ASN A 214 -3.58 33.38 -9.61
N TYR A 215 -4.76 32.80 -9.71
CA TYR A 215 -5.22 31.77 -8.80
C TYR A 215 -4.52 30.46 -9.15
N ALA A 216 -4.18 29.68 -8.13
CA ALA A 216 -3.51 28.40 -8.27
C ALA A 216 -4.28 27.30 -7.52
N GLN A 217 -4.41 26.13 -8.16
CA GLN A 217 -4.96 24.92 -7.57
C GLN A 217 -3.99 23.76 -7.82
N GLY A 218 -3.84 22.88 -6.83
CA GLY A 218 -3.19 21.59 -7.02
C GLY A 218 -3.92 20.47 -6.33
N TYR A 219 -4.15 19.39 -7.08
CA TYR A 219 -4.62 18.11 -6.58
C TYR A 219 -3.60 17.03 -6.92
N PHE A 220 -3.42 16.05 -6.03
CA PHE A 220 -2.38 15.04 -6.17
C PHE A 220 -2.99 13.67 -5.95
N VAL A 221 -3.01 12.87 -7.01
CA VAL A 221 -3.39 11.46 -6.96
C VAL A 221 -2.16 10.67 -6.58
N TYR A 222 -2.21 10.02 -5.42
CA TYR A 222 -1.19 9.09 -4.97
C TYR A 222 -1.74 7.68 -5.08
N ASP A 223 -0.87 6.74 -5.40
CA ASP A 223 -1.10 5.34 -5.09
C ASP A 223 -0.91 5.13 -3.57
N SER A 224 -1.64 4.19 -3.00
CA SER A 224 -1.47 3.73 -1.63
C SER A 224 -0.17 2.93 -1.42
N LYS A 225 0.43 2.39 -2.49
CA LYS A 225 1.80 1.86 -2.44
C LYS A 225 2.78 2.97 -2.02
N LYS A 226 3.54 2.72 -0.96
CA LYS A 226 4.38 3.73 -0.31
C LYS A 226 5.59 4.19 -1.14
N ALA A 227 6.09 3.34 -2.03
CA ALA A 227 7.19 3.69 -2.92
C ALA A 227 7.07 2.95 -4.25
N GLY A 228 7.62 3.56 -5.32
CA GLY A 228 7.72 2.95 -6.64
C GLY A 228 6.39 2.89 -7.40
N SER A 229 5.41 3.69 -7.01
CA SER A 229 4.11 3.80 -7.67
C SER A 229 3.98 5.10 -8.43
N VAL A 230 3.03 5.15 -9.36
CA VAL A 230 2.74 6.37 -10.10
C VAL A 230 2.08 7.40 -9.18
N THR A 231 2.51 8.66 -9.29
CA THR A 231 1.82 9.82 -8.73
C THR A 231 1.40 10.71 -9.88
N VAL A 232 0.15 11.17 -9.88
CA VAL A 232 -0.38 12.07 -10.91
C VAL A 232 -0.76 13.39 -10.26
N SER A 233 -0.07 14.47 -10.63
CA SER A 233 -0.37 15.81 -10.14
C SER A 233 -1.24 16.54 -11.14
N HIS A 234 -2.31 17.18 -10.68
CA HIS A 234 -3.22 18.00 -11.48
C HIS A 234 -3.15 19.45 -10.99
N LEU A 235 -2.63 20.34 -11.83
CA LEU A 235 -2.44 21.74 -11.50
C LEU A 235 -3.27 22.64 -12.42
N ARG A 236 -3.92 23.65 -11.83
CA ARG A 236 -4.64 24.69 -12.58
C ARG A 236 -4.12 26.07 -12.19
N PHE A 237 -3.91 26.91 -13.19
CA PHE A 237 -3.50 28.30 -13.02
C PHE A 237 -4.32 29.20 -13.94
N GLY A 238 -4.83 30.32 -13.43
CA GLY A 238 -5.55 31.28 -14.26
C GLY A 238 -5.95 32.56 -13.53
N PRO A 239 -6.49 33.54 -14.26
CA PRO A 239 -6.77 34.88 -13.73
C PRO A 239 -8.04 34.96 -12.85
N ARG A 240 -8.82 33.86 -12.77
CA ARG A 240 -10.09 33.79 -12.02
C ARG A 240 -10.02 32.71 -10.94
N PRO A 241 -10.84 32.82 -9.88
CA PRO A 241 -10.94 31.77 -8.86
C PRO A 241 -11.21 30.40 -9.49
N VAL A 242 -10.39 29.40 -9.12
CA VAL A 242 -10.54 28.03 -9.61
C VAL A 242 -11.47 27.26 -8.68
N ARG A 243 -12.70 27.00 -9.14
CA ARG A 243 -13.73 26.24 -8.40
C ARG A 243 -13.89 24.78 -8.84
N MET A 244 -13.20 24.37 -9.90
CA MET A 244 -13.28 23.01 -10.44
C MET A 244 -12.67 22.01 -9.45
N THR A 245 -13.50 21.24 -8.74
CA THR A 245 -13.06 20.28 -7.71
C THR A 245 -12.92 18.84 -8.21
N SER A 246 -12.88 18.66 -9.54
CA SER A 246 -12.60 17.40 -10.23
C SER A 246 -11.18 17.35 -10.82
N LEU A 247 -10.73 16.15 -11.21
CA LEU A 247 -9.49 15.96 -11.96
C LEU A 247 -9.54 16.68 -13.32
N ILE A 248 -8.36 16.93 -13.88
CA ILE A 248 -8.23 17.51 -15.23
C ILE A 248 -8.64 16.44 -16.25
N GLN A 249 -9.65 16.75 -17.06
CA GLN A 249 -10.11 15.89 -18.16
C GLN A 249 -9.42 16.23 -19.50
N SER A 250 -8.91 17.46 -19.64
CA SER A 250 -8.20 17.93 -20.84
C SER A 250 -7.08 18.89 -20.45
N ALA A 251 -5.83 18.46 -20.62
CA ALA A 251 -4.62 19.13 -20.17
C ALA A 251 -3.92 19.87 -21.31
N SER A 252 -3.57 21.14 -21.08
CA SER A 252 -2.75 21.92 -22.02
C SER A 252 -1.25 21.60 -21.89
N PHE A 253 -0.85 20.95 -20.80
CA PHE A 253 0.52 20.54 -20.53
C PHE A 253 0.55 19.15 -19.87
N VAL A 254 1.38 18.25 -20.38
CA VAL A 254 1.61 16.92 -19.81
C VAL A 254 3.10 16.70 -19.62
N ALA A 255 3.53 16.25 -18.44
CA ALA A 255 4.89 15.82 -18.20
C ALA A 255 4.95 14.36 -17.71
N CYS A 256 5.89 13.59 -18.24
CA CYS A 256 6.21 12.25 -17.78
C CYS A 256 7.66 12.21 -17.28
N HIS A 257 7.85 11.99 -15.97
CA HIS A 257 9.16 12.07 -15.34
C HIS A 257 9.89 10.70 -15.29
N GLN A 258 9.25 9.64 -15.77
CA GLN A 258 9.83 8.29 -15.82
C GLN A 258 9.63 7.67 -17.20
N PHE A 259 10.72 7.33 -17.87
CA PHE A 259 10.65 6.73 -19.21
C PHE A 259 9.91 5.37 -19.23
N SER A 260 10.08 4.54 -18.20
CA SER A 260 9.44 3.22 -18.14
C SER A 260 7.90 3.29 -18.02
N PHE A 261 7.32 4.44 -17.67
CA PHE A 261 5.87 4.58 -17.63
C PHE A 261 5.21 4.47 -19.01
N LEU A 262 5.96 4.73 -20.09
CA LEU A 262 5.43 4.62 -21.46
C LEU A 262 5.07 3.18 -21.84
N GLU A 263 5.70 2.20 -21.18
CA GLU A 263 5.42 0.77 -21.34
C GLU A 263 4.10 0.36 -20.66
N ARG A 264 3.56 1.15 -19.72
CA ARG A 264 2.45 0.73 -18.85
C ARG A 264 1.25 1.68 -18.84
N TYR A 265 1.45 2.97 -19.11
CA TYR A 265 0.41 3.98 -18.95
C TYR A 265 0.20 4.78 -20.24
N ASP A 266 -1.07 5.09 -20.52
CA ASP A 266 -1.39 6.14 -21.48
C ASP A 266 -1.26 7.52 -20.84
N VAL A 267 -0.02 8.00 -20.73
CA VAL A 267 0.28 9.31 -20.14
C VAL A 267 -0.27 10.48 -21.00
N LEU A 268 -0.63 10.24 -22.27
CA LEU A 268 -1.15 11.26 -23.19
C LEU A 268 -2.68 11.24 -23.32
N ARG A 269 -3.37 10.36 -22.58
CA ARG A 269 -4.84 10.25 -22.57
C ARG A 269 -5.49 11.60 -22.37
N LEU A 270 -5.02 12.34 -21.36
CA LEU A 270 -5.56 13.63 -20.96
C LEU A 270 -5.04 14.81 -21.79
N ALA A 271 -4.09 14.61 -22.72
CA ALA A 271 -3.56 15.73 -23.51
C ALA A 271 -4.64 16.34 -24.42
N ALA A 272 -4.78 17.66 -24.39
CA ALA A 272 -5.60 18.40 -25.34
C ALA A 272 -4.91 18.49 -26.72
N PRO A 273 -5.65 18.70 -27.82
CA PRO A 273 -5.04 19.07 -29.09
C PRO A 273 -4.14 20.31 -28.95
N GLY A 274 -2.93 20.26 -29.48
CA GLY A 274 -1.92 21.32 -29.41
C GLY A 274 -1.19 21.42 -28.07
N ALA A 275 -1.43 20.50 -27.13
CA ALA A 275 -0.78 20.51 -25.82
C ALA A 275 0.73 20.29 -25.90
N THR A 276 1.45 20.76 -24.89
CA THR A 276 2.88 20.48 -24.72
C THR A 276 3.08 19.17 -23.97
N PHE A 277 3.94 18.30 -24.49
CA PHE A 277 4.38 17.07 -23.84
C PHE A 277 5.89 17.15 -23.50
N LEU A 278 6.21 17.00 -22.21
CA LEU A 278 7.59 16.93 -21.70
C LEU A 278 7.91 15.52 -21.20
N LEU A 279 8.98 14.91 -21.70
CA LEU A 279 9.41 13.57 -21.29
C LEU A 279 10.83 13.60 -20.72
N ASN A 280 11.00 13.04 -19.51
CA ASN A 280 12.31 12.66 -19.00
C ASN A 280 12.77 11.37 -19.69
N SER A 281 13.81 11.44 -20.51
CA SER A 281 14.23 10.37 -21.43
C SER A 281 15.74 10.18 -21.36
N PRO A 282 16.25 8.92 -21.31
CA PRO A 282 17.68 8.64 -21.49
C PRO A 282 18.12 8.78 -22.96
N TYR A 283 17.17 8.98 -23.88
CA TYR A 283 17.39 9.14 -25.31
C TYR A 283 17.21 10.61 -25.71
N GLY A 284 18.09 11.11 -26.58
CA GLY A 284 18.06 12.47 -27.10
C GLY A 284 16.96 12.74 -28.14
N PRO A 285 16.82 13.98 -28.62
CA PRO A 285 15.72 14.41 -29.49
C PRO A 285 15.70 13.74 -30.88
N GLU A 286 16.85 13.24 -31.36
CA GLU A 286 16.97 12.59 -32.68
C GLU A 286 16.62 11.09 -32.65
N GLU A 287 16.64 10.45 -31.46
CA GLU A 287 16.48 8.99 -31.31
C GLU A 287 15.24 8.61 -30.49
N VAL A 288 14.77 9.47 -29.58
CA VAL A 288 13.65 9.15 -28.66
C VAL A 288 12.40 8.68 -29.38
N TRP A 289 12.16 9.18 -30.60
CA TRP A 289 10.99 8.82 -31.40
C TRP A 289 10.92 7.30 -31.65
N ASP A 290 12.06 6.65 -31.91
CA ASP A 290 12.14 5.22 -32.20
C ASP A 290 11.89 4.33 -30.98
N TYR A 291 11.92 4.92 -29.78
CA TYR A 291 11.64 4.24 -28.51
C TYR A 291 10.22 4.48 -27.99
N LEU A 292 9.35 5.15 -28.75
CA LEU A 292 7.95 5.35 -28.40
C LEU A 292 7.05 4.25 -28.99
N PRO A 293 6.05 3.74 -28.24
CA PRO A 293 5.04 2.87 -28.81
C PRO A 293 4.27 3.54 -29.96
N ARG A 294 3.88 2.76 -30.97
CA ARG A 294 3.14 3.26 -32.15
C ARG A 294 1.87 4.02 -31.79
N SER A 295 1.04 3.50 -30.87
CA SER A 295 -0.14 4.21 -30.34
C SER A 295 0.16 5.58 -29.73
N MET A 296 1.30 5.74 -29.04
CA MET A 296 1.73 7.03 -28.49
C MET A 296 2.20 7.98 -29.59
N GLN A 297 2.99 7.51 -30.55
CA GLN A 297 3.40 8.30 -31.71
C GLN A 297 2.16 8.82 -32.47
N GLN A 298 1.17 7.95 -32.69
CA GLN A 298 -0.07 8.33 -33.34
C GLN A 298 -0.82 9.42 -32.58
N THR A 299 -0.91 9.30 -31.25
CA THR A 299 -1.52 10.34 -30.39
C THR A 299 -0.80 11.69 -30.48
N ILE A 300 0.54 11.69 -30.51
CA ILE A 300 1.34 12.91 -30.67
C ILE A 300 1.01 13.60 -32.00
N ILE A 301 0.89 12.83 -33.09
CA ILE A 301 0.58 13.33 -34.43
C ILE A 301 -0.87 13.86 -34.50
N ASP A 302 -1.84 13.04 -34.12
CA ASP A 302 -3.27 13.35 -34.25
C ASP A 302 -3.65 14.58 -33.43
N LYS A 303 -3.11 14.67 -32.20
CA LYS A 303 -3.33 15.81 -31.32
C LYS A 303 -2.37 16.98 -31.61
N LYS A 304 -1.43 16.85 -32.56
CA LYS A 304 -0.44 17.89 -32.91
C LYS A 304 0.31 18.42 -31.69
N LEU A 305 0.81 17.51 -30.86
CA LEU A 305 1.47 17.87 -29.60
C LEU A 305 2.84 18.52 -29.85
N LYS A 306 3.22 19.47 -29.00
CA LYS A 306 4.58 20.01 -28.96
C LYS A 306 5.43 19.13 -28.06
N PHE A 307 6.35 18.35 -28.63
CA PHE A 307 7.06 17.31 -27.90
C PHE A 307 8.48 17.75 -27.52
N TYR A 308 8.81 17.69 -26.23
CA TYR A 308 10.11 18.03 -25.67
C TYR A 308 10.70 16.89 -24.83
N VAL A 309 12.02 16.78 -24.83
CA VAL A 309 12.77 15.81 -24.02
C VAL A 309 13.90 16.45 -23.24
N VAL A 310 14.24 15.82 -22.11
CA VAL A 310 15.42 16.13 -21.29
C VAL A 310 15.89 14.83 -20.61
N ASP A 311 17.20 14.60 -20.50
CA ASP A 311 17.74 13.55 -19.62
C ASP A 311 18.00 14.15 -18.23
N GLY A 312 16.98 14.11 -17.38
CA GLY A 312 17.07 14.64 -16.03
C GLY A 312 18.05 13.88 -15.15
N PHE A 313 18.28 12.57 -15.40
CA PHE A 313 19.21 11.78 -14.60
C PHE A 313 20.67 12.08 -14.95
N LEU A 314 20.98 12.28 -16.24
CA LEU A 314 22.28 12.77 -16.68
C LEU A 314 22.57 14.14 -16.06
N VAL A 315 21.64 15.10 -16.20
CA VAL A 315 21.79 16.45 -15.63
C VAL A 315 21.98 16.39 -14.11
N ALA A 316 21.21 15.55 -13.40
CA ALA A 316 21.35 15.40 -11.95
C ALA A 316 22.71 14.79 -11.55
N SER A 317 23.27 13.91 -12.38
CA SER A 317 24.58 13.30 -12.17
C SER A 317 25.71 14.32 -12.34
N GLU A 318 25.69 15.07 -13.44
CA GLU A 318 26.69 16.10 -13.78
C GLU A 318 26.70 17.25 -12.76
N THR A 319 25.52 17.61 -12.25
CA THR A 319 25.36 18.69 -11.25
C THR A 319 25.53 18.21 -9.80
N ARG A 320 25.84 16.92 -9.59
CA ARG A 320 26.01 16.28 -8.27
C ARG A 320 24.75 16.31 -7.39
N MET A 321 23.57 16.34 -8.00
CA MET A 321 22.26 16.19 -7.34
C MET A 321 21.88 14.72 -7.07
N GLY A 322 22.69 13.76 -7.55
CA GLY A 322 22.43 12.33 -7.39
C GLY A 322 21.26 11.89 -8.27
N ARG A 323 20.22 11.29 -7.68
CA ARG A 323 19.04 10.79 -8.41
C ARG A 323 17.85 11.76 -8.41
N ARG A 324 18.07 13.03 -8.02
CA ARG A 324 16.99 14.01 -7.84
C ARG A 324 16.78 14.82 -9.11
N ILE A 325 15.66 14.56 -9.79
CA ILE A 325 15.29 15.25 -11.04
C ILE A 325 14.26 16.37 -10.83
N ASN A 326 13.79 16.56 -9.59
CA ASN A 326 12.68 17.46 -9.27
C ASN A 326 12.92 18.92 -9.66
N THR A 327 14.08 19.49 -9.35
CA THR A 327 14.41 20.89 -9.73
C THR A 327 14.53 21.02 -11.25
N ILE A 328 15.10 20.02 -11.92
CA ILE A 328 15.32 19.99 -13.38
C ILE A 328 13.97 19.99 -14.10
N MET A 329 13.08 19.06 -13.75
CA MET A 329 11.75 18.97 -14.37
C MET A 329 10.87 20.18 -14.05
N GLN A 330 11.01 20.78 -12.86
CA GLN A 330 10.32 22.01 -12.48
C GLN A 330 10.73 23.17 -13.40
N THR A 331 12.03 23.34 -13.65
CA THR A 331 12.54 24.37 -14.56
C THR A 331 11.98 24.19 -15.96
N CYS A 332 11.97 22.97 -16.50
CA CYS A 332 11.40 22.68 -17.81
C CYS A 332 9.90 23.01 -17.87
N PHE A 333 9.13 22.73 -16.82
CA PHE A 333 7.71 23.13 -16.75
C PHE A 333 7.52 24.64 -16.86
N PHE A 334 8.28 25.42 -16.09
CA PHE A 334 8.19 26.88 -16.13
C PHE A 334 8.58 27.45 -17.50
N ALA A 335 9.60 26.89 -18.14
CA ALA A 335 10.04 27.31 -19.47
C ALA A 335 8.99 27.04 -20.58
N LEU A 336 8.20 25.97 -20.43
CA LEU A 336 7.31 25.46 -21.48
C LEU A 336 5.81 25.74 -21.26
N SER A 337 5.37 25.96 -20.02
CA SER A 337 3.95 26.03 -19.67
C SER A 337 3.25 27.31 -20.10
N GLY A 338 3.99 28.39 -20.31
CA GLY A 338 3.44 29.71 -20.64
C GLY A 338 2.67 30.40 -19.51
N VAL A 339 2.74 29.88 -18.27
CA VAL A 339 2.09 30.51 -17.10
C VAL A 339 2.75 31.84 -16.74
N LEU A 340 4.07 31.93 -16.94
CA LEU A 340 4.89 33.12 -16.72
C LEU A 340 5.86 33.32 -17.89
N PRO A 341 6.30 34.57 -18.16
CA PRO A 341 7.44 34.82 -19.02
C PRO A 341 8.69 34.08 -18.51
N THR A 342 9.51 33.56 -19.42
CA THR A 342 10.64 32.68 -19.08
C THR A 342 11.63 33.31 -18.09
N ASP A 343 12.02 34.58 -18.30
CA ASP A 343 12.97 35.27 -17.42
C ASP A 343 12.40 35.49 -16.01
N GLU A 344 11.12 35.83 -15.90
CA GLU A 344 10.42 35.97 -14.61
C GLU A 344 10.36 34.64 -13.87
N ALA A 345 10.05 33.56 -14.59
CA ALA A 345 9.97 32.22 -14.02
C ALA A 345 11.32 31.72 -13.49
N ILE A 346 12.41 31.90 -14.24
CA ILE A 346 13.77 31.53 -13.80
C ILE A 346 14.16 32.28 -12.53
N ASN A 347 13.90 33.59 -12.49
CA ASN A 347 14.20 34.43 -11.32
C ASN A 347 13.39 33.97 -10.09
N ALA A 348 12.11 33.67 -10.27
CA ALA A 348 11.26 33.17 -9.18
C ALA A 348 11.72 31.81 -8.64
N ILE A 349 12.16 30.89 -9.52
CA ILE A 349 12.74 29.60 -9.11
C ILE A 349 14.03 29.81 -8.31
N LYS A 350 14.96 30.64 -8.81
CA LYS A 350 16.24 30.91 -8.12
C LYS A 350 16.04 31.58 -6.76
N TYR A 351 15.07 32.49 -6.66
CA TYR A 351 14.67 33.10 -5.38
C TYR A 351 14.07 32.06 -4.41
N ALA A 352 13.18 31.19 -4.89
CA ALA A 352 12.58 30.14 -4.08
C ALA A 352 13.62 29.09 -3.58
N ILE A 353 14.62 28.76 -4.40
CA ILE A 353 15.76 27.92 -4.04
C ILE A 353 16.54 28.56 -2.88
N GLU A 354 16.86 29.85 -2.94
CA GLU A 354 17.60 30.56 -1.89
C GLU A 354 16.80 30.58 -0.58
N LYS A 355 15.51 30.92 -0.63
CA LYS A 355 14.60 30.91 0.52
C LYS A 355 14.50 29.52 1.17
N THR A 356 14.51 28.46 0.37
CA THR A 356 14.34 27.07 0.84
C THR A 356 15.64 26.46 1.35
N TYR A 357 16.75 26.67 0.63
CA TYR A 357 18.01 25.97 0.83
C TYR A 357 19.13 26.85 1.39
N GLY A 358 18.95 28.16 1.54
CA GLY A 358 19.98 29.07 2.08
C GLY A 358 20.49 28.64 3.46
N LYS A 359 19.62 28.08 4.30
CA LYS A 359 19.99 27.52 5.62
C LYS A 359 20.84 26.24 5.56
N ARG A 360 20.97 25.61 4.38
CA ARG A 360 21.78 24.41 4.15
C ARG A 360 23.18 24.73 3.60
N GLY A 361 23.50 26.01 3.40
CA GLY A 361 24.80 26.49 2.95
C GLY A 361 24.85 26.82 1.45
N GLU A 362 25.75 27.73 1.10
CA GLU A 362 25.91 28.30 -0.25
C GLU A 362 26.20 27.24 -1.32
N ALA A 363 26.99 26.20 -0.99
CA ALA A 363 27.29 25.12 -1.92
C ALA A 363 26.04 24.36 -2.39
N VAL A 364 25.03 24.17 -1.52
CA VAL A 364 23.76 23.52 -1.88
C VAL A 364 22.92 24.43 -2.76
N VAL A 365 22.91 25.74 -2.49
CA VAL A 365 22.19 26.73 -3.31
C VAL A 365 22.81 26.77 -4.72
N GLN A 366 24.13 26.89 -4.81
CA GLN A 366 24.83 26.92 -6.10
C GLN A 366 24.61 25.65 -6.92
N GLN A 367 24.64 24.47 -6.30
CA GLN A 367 24.31 23.21 -6.98
C GLN A 367 22.90 23.22 -7.61
N ASN A 368 21.92 23.82 -6.93
CA ASN A 368 20.58 23.94 -7.49
C ASN A 368 20.51 24.97 -8.63
N TYR A 369 21.29 26.06 -8.55
CA TYR A 369 21.41 27.03 -9.64
C TYR A 369 22.02 26.40 -10.89
N ASP A 370 23.13 25.68 -10.74
CA ASP A 370 23.78 24.95 -11.83
C ASP A 370 22.81 23.95 -12.48
N ALA A 371 21.95 23.31 -11.69
CA ALA A 371 20.92 22.40 -12.19
C ALA A 371 19.80 23.12 -12.96
N VAL A 372 19.39 24.32 -12.54
CA VAL A 372 18.41 25.14 -13.29
C VAL A 372 18.99 25.51 -14.66
N ASP A 373 20.22 26.02 -14.70
CA ASP A 373 20.83 26.49 -15.94
C ASP A 373 21.14 25.31 -16.88
N SER A 374 21.64 24.19 -16.34
CA SER A 374 21.89 22.97 -17.12
C SER A 374 20.61 22.32 -17.65
N ALA A 375 19.50 22.37 -16.90
CA ALA A 375 18.21 21.85 -17.37
C ALA A 375 17.74 22.52 -18.67
N LEU A 376 17.89 23.85 -18.78
CA LEU A 376 17.51 24.60 -19.97
C LEU A 376 18.42 24.28 -21.17
N ALA A 377 19.71 24.06 -20.93
CA ALA A 377 20.67 23.70 -21.97
C ALA A 377 20.41 22.30 -22.56
N HIS A 378 19.86 21.37 -21.75
CA HIS A 378 19.55 19.99 -22.14
C HIS A 378 18.07 19.78 -22.52
N LEU A 379 17.27 20.85 -22.55
CA LEU A 379 15.88 20.79 -22.96
C LEU A 379 15.79 20.94 -24.49
N HIS A 380 15.29 19.91 -25.16
CA HIS A 380 15.25 19.88 -26.62
C HIS A 380 13.84 19.60 -27.16
N GLU A 381 13.47 20.30 -28.23
CA GLU A 381 12.26 19.99 -28.99
C GLU A 381 12.51 18.82 -29.94
N VAL A 382 11.56 17.88 -30.01
CA VAL A 382 11.60 16.73 -30.90
C VAL A 382 10.84 17.08 -32.18
N LYS A 383 11.47 16.86 -33.33
CA LYS A 383 10.79 17.02 -34.63
C LYS A 383 9.84 15.85 -34.85
N VAL A 384 8.55 16.10 -34.66
CA VAL A 384 7.49 15.09 -34.85
C VAL A 384 7.34 14.75 -36.33
N PRO A 385 7.54 13.48 -36.75
CA PRO A 385 7.28 13.03 -38.12
C PRO A 385 5.79 13.08 -38.48
N ALA A 386 5.48 13.09 -39.77
CA ALA A 386 4.08 13.13 -40.25
C ALA A 386 3.30 11.83 -40.02
N THR A 387 3.98 10.71 -39.79
CA THR A 387 3.39 9.37 -39.65
C THR A 387 4.07 8.59 -38.52
N ALA A 388 3.33 7.73 -37.84
CA ALA A 388 3.90 6.81 -36.85
C ALA A 388 4.81 5.77 -37.52
N THR A 389 6.04 5.64 -37.04
CA THR A 389 7.09 4.77 -37.59
C THR A 389 7.40 3.56 -36.71
N SER A 390 7.02 3.58 -35.43
CA SER A 390 7.34 2.51 -34.47
C SER A 390 6.81 1.15 -34.93
N THR A 391 7.57 0.10 -34.67
CA THR A 391 7.22 -1.29 -35.02
C THR A 391 6.62 -2.07 -33.86
N PHE A 392 6.46 -1.45 -32.69
CA PHE A 392 5.92 -2.08 -31.50
C PHE A 392 4.78 -1.27 -30.88
N GLU A 393 3.88 -1.98 -30.21
CA GLU A 393 2.82 -1.39 -29.41
C GLU A 393 3.17 -1.45 -27.92
N ARG A 394 2.41 -0.72 -27.10
CA ARG A 394 2.51 -0.87 -25.66
C ARG A 394 2.18 -2.33 -25.28
N PRO A 395 3.02 -3.01 -24.48
CA PRO A 395 2.74 -4.36 -24.05
C PRO A 395 1.46 -4.43 -23.19
N PRO A 396 0.82 -5.61 -23.10
CA PRO A 396 -0.27 -5.84 -22.15
C PRO A 396 0.18 -5.54 -20.71
N ILE A 397 -0.75 -5.04 -19.88
CA ILE A 397 -0.46 -4.70 -18.47
C ILE A 397 -0.09 -5.92 -17.63
N VAL A 398 -0.69 -7.07 -17.95
CA VAL A 398 -0.45 -8.36 -17.32
C VAL A 398 -0.26 -9.42 -18.40
N ALA A 399 0.41 -10.52 -18.06
CA ALA A 399 0.63 -11.62 -19.01
C ALA A 399 -0.69 -12.26 -19.48
N ALA A 400 -0.73 -12.73 -20.72
CA ALA A 400 -1.92 -13.34 -21.33
C ALA A 400 -2.39 -14.64 -20.64
N HIS A 401 -1.52 -15.29 -19.88
CA HIS A 401 -1.84 -16.50 -19.10
C HIS A 401 -2.19 -16.20 -17.64
N ALA A 402 -2.34 -14.92 -17.26
CA ALA A 402 -2.84 -14.55 -15.94
C ALA A 402 -4.30 -15.02 -15.75
N PRO A 403 -4.79 -15.22 -14.52
CA PRO A 403 -6.19 -15.57 -14.28
C PRO A 403 -7.17 -14.54 -14.87
N GLU A 404 -8.38 -14.98 -15.23
CA GLU A 404 -9.39 -14.11 -15.86
C GLU A 404 -9.64 -12.82 -15.07
N PHE A 405 -9.86 -12.93 -13.75
CA PHE A 405 -10.04 -11.78 -12.87
C PHE A 405 -8.84 -10.81 -12.89
N VAL A 406 -7.63 -11.33 -13.06
CA VAL A 406 -6.42 -10.50 -13.18
C VAL A 406 -6.43 -9.73 -14.50
N GLN A 407 -6.83 -10.36 -15.59
CA GLN A 407 -6.90 -9.74 -16.91
C GLN A 407 -8.04 -8.71 -17.02
N SER A 408 -9.24 -9.04 -16.53
CA SER A 408 -10.44 -8.23 -16.73
C SER A 408 -10.61 -7.11 -15.69
N VAL A 409 -10.18 -7.34 -14.44
CA VAL A 409 -10.38 -6.39 -13.33
C VAL A 409 -9.05 -5.78 -12.89
N THR A 410 -8.09 -6.62 -12.49
CA THR A 410 -6.84 -6.15 -11.88
C THR A 410 -6.02 -5.30 -12.86
N ALA A 411 -5.88 -5.74 -14.11
CA ALA A 411 -5.14 -5.02 -15.14
C ALA A 411 -5.73 -3.64 -15.41
N ARG A 412 -7.06 -3.52 -15.46
CA ARG A 412 -7.77 -2.23 -15.66
C ARG A 412 -7.53 -1.27 -14.51
N MET A 413 -7.50 -1.77 -13.28
CA MET A 413 -7.16 -0.96 -12.11
C MET A 413 -5.68 -0.52 -12.14
N ILE A 414 -4.75 -1.41 -12.48
CA ILE A 414 -3.32 -1.09 -12.63
C ILE A 414 -3.10 -0.01 -13.71
N GLU A 415 -3.84 -0.06 -14.81
CA GLU A 415 -3.76 0.90 -15.92
C GLU A 415 -4.29 2.32 -15.55
N GLY A 416 -4.92 2.48 -14.38
CA GLY A 416 -5.61 3.71 -14.02
C GLY A 416 -6.96 3.88 -14.74
N LEU A 417 -7.61 2.76 -15.03
CA LEU A 417 -8.93 2.64 -15.66
C LEU A 417 -9.93 1.87 -14.78
N GLY A 418 -9.64 1.73 -13.47
CA GLY A 418 -10.54 1.07 -12.52
C GLY A 418 -11.93 1.71 -12.45
N ASP A 419 -12.03 3.02 -12.71
CA ASP A 419 -13.32 3.73 -12.78
C ASP A 419 -14.25 3.27 -13.91
N THR A 420 -13.71 2.57 -14.93
CA THR A 420 -14.47 2.02 -16.05
C THR A 420 -15.11 0.66 -15.75
N LEU A 421 -14.70 0.03 -14.64
CA LEU A 421 -15.25 -1.26 -14.24
C LEU A 421 -16.70 -1.11 -13.78
N PRO A 422 -17.62 -1.95 -14.28
CA PRO A 422 -19.00 -1.96 -13.83
C PRO A 422 -19.13 -2.60 -12.44
N VAL A 423 -20.29 -2.40 -11.79
CA VAL A 423 -20.59 -3.00 -10.49
C VAL A 423 -20.50 -4.53 -10.55
N SER A 424 -20.95 -5.16 -11.63
CA SER A 424 -20.90 -6.62 -11.82
C SER A 424 -19.49 -7.22 -11.84
N ALA A 425 -18.47 -6.41 -12.13
CA ALA A 425 -17.08 -6.88 -12.19
C ALA A 425 -16.44 -7.04 -10.81
N LEU A 426 -17.03 -6.46 -9.76
CA LEU A 426 -16.45 -6.45 -8.41
C LEU A 426 -17.11 -7.50 -7.51
N PRO A 427 -16.33 -8.14 -6.60
CA PRO A 427 -16.88 -9.09 -5.64
C PRO A 427 -17.82 -8.40 -4.64
N ILE A 428 -18.95 -9.04 -4.33
CA ILE A 428 -20.02 -8.45 -3.50
C ILE A 428 -19.63 -8.22 -2.03
N ASP A 429 -18.63 -8.95 -1.55
CA ASP A 429 -18.13 -8.94 -0.16
C ASP A 429 -16.74 -8.31 -0.04
N GLY A 430 -16.15 -7.87 -1.17
CA GLY A 430 -14.79 -7.34 -1.21
C GLY A 430 -13.68 -8.39 -1.13
N THR A 431 -13.97 -9.69 -1.28
CA THR A 431 -12.95 -10.75 -1.29
C THR A 431 -12.23 -10.81 -2.64
N TYR A 432 -10.91 -10.57 -2.64
CA TYR A 432 -10.06 -10.59 -3.83
C TYR A 432 -9.18 -11.85 -3.91
N PRO A 433 -8.80 -12.30 -5.11
CA PRO A 433 -7.88 -13.42 -5.28
C PRO A 433 -6.48 -13.11 -4.74
N THR A 434 -5.82 -14.14 -4.21
CA THR A 434 -4.42 -14.11 -3.79
C THR A 434 -3.46 -14.21 -4.99
N ALA A 435 -2.16 -14.09 -4.73
CA ALA A 435 -1.08 -14.27 -5.70
C ALA A 435 -1.18 -13.33 -6.91
N THR A 436 -1.62 -12.08 -6.72
CA THR A 436 -1.87 -11.16 -7.84
C THR A 436 -0.70 -10.21 -8.13
N THR A 437 0.18 -9.95 -7.17
CA THR A 437 1.39 -9.13 -7.39
C THR A 437 2.39 -9.73 -8.38
N GLN A 438 2.43 -11.05 -8.53
CA GLN A 438 3.33 -11.72 -9.49
C GLN A 438 3.09 -11.28 -10.95
N TRP A 439 1.88 -10.78 -11.25
CA TRP A 439 1.47 -10.33 -12.58
C TRP A 439 1.77 -8.85 -12.83
N GLU A 440 2.19 -8.09 -11.81
CA GLU A 440 2.32 -6.64 -11.92
C GLU A 440 3.56 -6.18 -12.70
N LYS A 441 4.69 -6.88 -12.51
CA LYS A 441 5.99 -6.63 -13.17
C LYS A 441 6.33 -5.15 -13.30
N ARG A 442 6.49 -4.50 -12.14
CA ARG A 442 6.46 -3.03 -11.99
C ARG A 442 7.55 -2.29 -12.77
N ASN A 443 8.70 -2.92 -12.95
CA ASN A 443 9.87 -2.44 -13.67
C ASN A 443 10.35 -1.05 -13.21
N ILE A 444 10.66 -0.92 -11.91
CA ILE A 444 11.01 0.38 -11.28
C ILE A 444 12.49 0.51 -10.89
N ALA A 445 13.27 -0.58 -10.92
CA ALA A 445 14.69 -0.53 -10.58
C ALA A 445 15.52 0.00 -11.75
N THR A 446 16.43 0.94 -11.49
CA THR A 446 17.43 1.35 -12.48
C THR A 446 18.61 0.38 -12.57
N GLU A 447 18.88 -0.31 -11.47
CA GLU A 447 19.94 -1.31 -11.35
C GLU A 447 19.40 -2.56 -10.64
N ILE A 448 19.91 -3.73 -11.01
CA ILE A 448 19.58 -5.02 -10.40
C ILE A 448 20.84 -5.76 -9.96
N PRO A 449 20.75 -6.63 -8.94
CA PRO A 449 21.89 -7.40 -8.49
C PRO A 449 22.23 -8.53 -9.47
N VAL A 450 23.50 -8.66 -9.83
CA VAL A 450 24.05 -9.69 -10.72
C VAL A 450 24.92 -10.64 -9.90
N TRP A 451 24.61 -11.95 -10.00
CA TRP A 451 25.31 -13.02 -9.27
C TRP A 451 26.62 -13.45 -9.94
N ASP A 452 27.65 -13.66 -9.12
CA ASP A 452 28.93 -14.30 -9.45
C ASP A 452 28.99 -15.71 -8.81
N PRO A 453 28.83 -16.79 -9.61
CA PRO A 453 28.79 -18.16 -9.11
C PRO A 453 30.13 -18.67 -8.57
N GLU A 454 31.26 -18.13 -9.01
CA GLU A 454 32.58 -18.68 -8.69
C GLU A 454 32.95 -18.46 -7.22
N ILE A 455 32.67 -17.27 -6.72
CA ILE A 455 33.05 -16.86 -5.36
C ILE A 455 31.91 -17.01 -4.35
N CYS A 456 30.67 -17.20 -4.80
CA CYS A 456 29.51 -17.35 -3.92
C CYS A 456 29.66 -18.54 -2.96
N ILE A 457 29.30 -18.34 -1.69
CA ILE A 457 29.34 -19.38 -0.65
C ILE A 457 27.98 -20.00 -0.34
N GLN A 458 26.92 -19.62 -1.06
CA GLN A 458 25.56 -20.20 -0.95
C GLN A 458 24.99 -20.14 0.48
N CYS A 459 25.03 -18.93 1.09
CA CYS A 459 24.63 -18.74 2.49
C CYS A 459 23.17 -18.32 2.70
N GLY A 460 22.39 -18.08 1.63
CA GLY A 460 20.99 -17.63 1.71
C GLY A 460 20.75 -16.21 2.24
N LYS A 461 21.77 -15.50 2.76
CA LYS A 461 21.55 -14.17 3.40
C LYS A 461 20.96 -13.12 2.46
N CYS A 462 21.35 -13.13 1.18
CA CYS A 462 20.83 -12.19 0.18
C CYS A 462 19.34 -12.41 -0.11
N VAL A 463 18.88 -13.67 -0.09
CA VAL A 463 17.47 -14.06 -0.19
C VAL A 463 16.72 -13.67 1.08
N PHE A 464 17.29 -13.97 2.25
CA PHE A 464 16.70 -13.68 3.55
C PHE A 464 16.35 -12.19 3.73
N VAL A 465 17.29 -11.30 3.42
CA VAL A 465 17.10 -9.86 3.67
C VAL A 465 16.29 -9.16 2.58
N CYS A 466 15.92 -9.86 1.51
CA CYS A 466 15.21 -9.25 0.39
C CYS A 466 13.78 -8.87 0.81
N PRO A 467 13.42 -7.57 0.84
CA PRO A 467 12.11 -7.14 1.29
C PRO A 467 10.96 -7.42 0.30
N HIS A 468 11.29 -7.93 -0.89
CA HIS A 468 10.32 -8.16 -1.98
C HIS A 468 10.35 -9.59 -2.52
N ALA A 469 11.17 -10.47 -1.96
CA ALA A 469 11.38 -11.85 -2.46
C ALA A 469 11.74 -11.94 -3.96
N VAL A 470 12.45 -10.91 -4.47
CA VAL A 470 12.88 -10.78 -5.88
C VAL A 470 14.20 -11.48 -6.19
N ILE A 471 14.86 -12.02 -5.18
CA ILE A 471 16.04 -12.86 -5.34
C ILE A 471 15.78 -14.17 -4.60
N ARG A 472 15.94 -15.29 -5.29
CA ARG A 472 15.63 -16.63 -4.76
C ARG A 472 16.73 -17.59 -5.09
N GLU A 473 16.83 -18.64 -4.28
CA GLU A 473 17.78 -19.73 -4.49
C GLU A 473 17.05 -21.07 -4.57
N LYS A 474 17.52 -21.95 -5.45
CA LYS A 474 17.06 -23.33 -5.59
C LYS A 474 18.25 -24.27 -5.70
N ILE A 475 18.05 -25.49 -5.20
CA ILE A 475 18.89 -26.65 -5.53
C ILE A 475 18.06 -27.64 -6.34
N PHE A 476 18.64 -28.21 -7.39
CA PHE A 476 17.90 -29.02 -8.35
C PHE A 476 18.83 -29.99 -9.10
N ASP A 477 18.24 -30.97 -9.78
CA ASP A 477 18.98 -31.94 -10.58
C ASP A 477 19.74 -31.23 -11.72
N PRO A 478 21.08 -31.38 -11.84
CA PRO A 478 21.86 -30.79 -12.91
C PRO A 478 21.36 -31.14 -14.33
N ALA A 479 20.67 -32.27 -14.52
CA ALA A 479 20.11 -32.66 -15.81
C ALA A 479 19.11 -31.62 -16.36
N LEU A 480 18.44 -30.87 -15.48
CA LEU A 480 17.49 -29.82 -15.88
C LEU A 480 18.19 -28.62 -16.54
N LEU A 481 19.51 -28.47 -16.40
CA LEU A 481 20.27 -27.42 -17.08
C LEU A 481 20.32 -27.61 -18.61
N ALA A 482 19.99 -28.81 -19.12
CA ALA A 482 19.97 -29.08 -20.56
C ALA A 482 18.97 -28.19 -21.32
N THR A 483 17.92 -27.71 -20.65
CA THR A 483 16.88 -26.84 -21.23
C THR A 483 16.99 -25.39 -20.73
N ALA A 484 18.06 -25.03 -20.03
CA ALA A 484 18.24 -23.69 -19.50
C ALA A 484 18.49 -22.67 -20.63
N PRO A 485 17.95 -21.44 -20.52
CA PRO A 485 18.22 -20.38 -21.49
C PRO A 485 19.70 -19.98 -21.50
N ALA A 486 20.15 -19.41 -22.62
CA ALA A 486 21.50 -18.87 -22.72
C ALA A 486 21.74 -17.83 -21.62
N GLY A 487 22.85 -17.91 -20.88
CA GLY A 487 23.13 -16.97 -19.79
C GLY A 487 22.52 -17.32 -18.43
N PHE A 488 21.73 -18.39 -18.32
CA PHE A 488 21.30 -18.91 -17.02
C PHE A 488 22.51 -19.37 -16.19
N LYS A 489 22.70 -18.78 -15.02
CA LYS A 489 23.85 -19.08 -14.16
C LYS A 489 23.52 -20.22 -13.21
N SER A 490 24.49 -21.11 -13.01
CA SER A 490 24.44 -22.17 -12.00
C SER A 490 25.83 -22.47 -11.43
N ALA A 491 25.86 -23.15 -10.29
CA ALA A 491 27.07 -23.64 -9.63
C ALA A 491 26.78 -24.99 -8.94
N PRO A 492 27.79 -25.83 -8.65
CA PRO A 492 27.58 -27.02 -7.81
C PRO A 492 27.06 -26.65 -6.41
N ALA A 493 26.08 -27.39 -5.90
CA ALA A 493 25.49 -27.15 -4.59
C ALA A 493 26.50 -27.44 -3.45
N ARG A 494 26.59 -26.52 -2.49
CA ARG A 494 27.47 -26.59 -1.31
C ARG A 494 26.66 -26.92 -0.05
N PHE A 495 25.83 -27.95 -0.16
CA PHE A 495 25.02 -28.49 0.93
C PHE A 495 25.47 -29.91 1.22
N LYS A 496 25.59 -30.27 2.51
CA LYS A 496 26.22 -31.54 2.91
C LYS A 496 25.42 -32.74 2.39
N GLU A 497 24.11 -32.58 2.33
CA GLU A 497 23.11 -33.58 1.94
C GLU A 497 22.86 -33.62 0.42
N TYR A 498 23.27 -32.59 -0.33
CA TYR A 498 22.91 -32.38 -1.75
C TYR A 498 24.13 -32.08 -2.62
N LYS A 499 25.23 -32.81 -2.45
CA LYS A 499 26.52 -32.51 -3.11
C LYS A 499 26.49 -32.69 -4.63
N ASP A 500 25.61 -33.54 -5.14
CA ASP A 500 25.47 -33.85 -6.57
C ASP A 500 24.45 -32.94 -7.28
N MET A 501 23.85 -32.00 -6.55
CA MET A 501 22.84 -31.09 -7.09
C MET A 501 23.48 -29.82 -7.66
N ALA A 502 22.76 -29.16 -8.58
CA ALA A 502 23.07 -27.80 -9.01
C ALA A 502 22.41 -26.80 -8.05
N PHE A 503 22.99 -25.60 -7.97
CA PHE A 503 22.50 -24.44 -7.26
C PHE A 503 22.37 -23.27 -8.23
N SER A 504 21.29 -22.51 -8.11
CA SER A 504 21.16 -21.21 -8.79
C SER A 504 20.61 -20.17 -7.82
N LEU A 505 21.11 -18.93 -7.97
CA LEU A 505 20.60 -17.73 -7.32
C LEU A 505 20.11 -16.80 -8.43
N GLN A 506 18.79 -16.64 -8.53
CA GLN A 506 18.15 -15.94 -9.63
C GLN A 506 17.38 -14.72 -9.14
N VAL A 507 17.35 -13.67 -9.96
CA VAL A 507 16.70 -12.40 -9.68
C VAL A 507 15.52 -12.21 -10.62
N ALA A 508 14.40 -11.69 -10.10
CA ALA A 508 13.26 -11.21 -10.85
C ALA A 508 13.53 -9.76 -11.27
N PRO A 509 13.97 -9.49 -12.52
CA PRO A 509 14.43 -8.16 -12.91
C PRO A 509 13.33 -7.11 -12.83
N GLU A 510 12.11 -7.45 -13.25
CA GLU A 510 10.97 -6.53 -13.35
C GLU A 510 10.27 -6.27 -12.00
N ASP A 511 10.53 -7.09 -10.97
CA ASP A 511 9.96 -6.90 -9.63
C ASP A 511 10.96 -6.28 -8.65
N CYS A 512 12.24 -6.25 -9.02
CA CYS A 512 13.29 -5.67 -8.19
C CYS A 512 13.06 -4.17 -7.96
N THR A 513 13.36 -3.72 -6.73
CA THR A 513 13.24 -2.31 -6.32
C THR A 513 14.59 -1.59 -6.23
N GLY A 514 15.71 -2.30 -6.49
CA GLY A 514 17.05 -1.73 -6.49
C GLY A 514 17.56 -1.27 -5.11
N CYS A 515 17.04 -1.85 -4.00
CA CYS A 515 17.35 -1.40 -2.63
C CYS A 515 18.76 -1.77 -2.10
N THR A 516 19.52 -2.56 -2.85
CA THR A 516 20.90 -3.01 -2.58
C THR A 516 21.16 -3.81 -1.31
N LEU A 517 20.15 -4.09 -0.46
CA LEU A 517 20.31 -4.88 0.78
C LEU A 517 20.98 -6.25 0.55
N CYS A 518 20.64 -6.94 -0.54
CA CYS A 518 21.22 -8.23 -0.92
C CYS A 518 22.73 -8.15 -1.21
N VAL A 519 23.18 -7.03 -1.77
CA VAL A 519 24.60 -6.74 -2.02
C VAL A 519 25.28 -6.31 -0.72
N GLU A 520 24.63 -5.50 0.10
CA GLU A 520 25.19 -5.04 1.36
C GLU A 520 25.45 -6.19 2.34
N VAL A 521 24.49 -7.13 2.49
CA VAL A 521 24.63 -8.28 3.38
C VAL A 521 25.65 -9.32 2.91
N CYS A 522 26.03 -9.30 1.63
CA CYS A 522 26.90 -10.33 1.07
C CYS A 522 28.25 -10.35 1.82
N PRO A 523 28.60 -11.46 2.51
CA PRO A 523 29.81 -11.51 3.32
C PRO A 523 31.08 -11.78 2.49
N VAL A 524 30.92 -12.16 1.23
CA VAL A 524 32.01 -12.53 0.34
C VAL A 524 32.56 -11.30 -0.36
N LYS A 525 33.88 -11.12 -0.31
CA LYS A 525 34.61 -10.16 -1.14
C LYS A 525 35.50 -10.91 -2.12
N ASN A 526 35.58 -10.45 -3.35
CA ASN A 526 36.49 -10.98 -4.35
C ASN A 526 37.93 -10.70 -3.91
N LYS A 527 38.76 -11.75 -3.84
CA LYS A 527 40.15 -11.66 -3.36
C LYS A 527 41.04 -10.82 -4.28
N ARG A 528 40.74 -10.78 -5.58
CA ARG A 528 41.50 -10.03 -6.60
C ARG A 528 41.01 -8.59 -6.73
N GLN A 529 39.71 -8.36 -6.58
CA GLN A 529 39.10 -7.04 -6.65
C GLN A 529 38.20 -6.78 -5.43
N PRO A 530 38.74 -6.28 -4.30
CA PRO A 530 38.02 -6.19 -3.03
C PRO A 530 36.73 -5.36 -3.03
N LYS A 531 36.51 -4.54 -4.06
CA LYS A 531 35.27 -3.77 -4.27
C LYS A 531 34.11 -4.62 -4.80
N PHE A 532 34.40 -5.76 -5.43
CA PHE A 532 33.40 -6.68 -5.94
C PHE A 532 33.07 -7.77 -4.91
N LYS A 533 31.78 -8.05 -4.76
CA LYS A 533 31.25 -9.14 -3.92
C LYS A 533 30.72 -10.28 -4.80
N ALA A 534 30.19 -11.34 -4.19
CA ALA A 534 29.53 -12.43 -4.94
C ALA A 534 28.23 -12.00 -5.64
N ILE A 535 27.74 -10.80 -5.35
CA ILE A 535 26.57 -10.19 -5.98
C ILE A 535 26.77 -8.68 -6.03
N ASN A 536 26.50 -8.03 -7.17
CA ASN A 536 26.80 -6.61 -7.38
C ASN A 536 25.69 -5.94 -8.19
N MET A 537 25.40 -4.66 -7.94
CA MET A 537 24.42 -3.92 -8.74
C MET A 537 24.98 -3.63 -10.14
N GLN A 538 24.14 -3.74 -11.17
CA GLN A 538 24.42 -3.39 -12.57
C GLN A 538 23.20 -2.73 -13.22
N PRO A 539 23.37 -1.89 -14.26
CA PRO A 539 22.27 -1.30 -15.01
C PRO A 539 21.26 -2.37 -15.49
N GLN A 540 19.97 -2.12 -15.26
CA GLN A 540 18.92 -3.11 -15.51
C GLN A 540 18.62 -3.30 -17.01
N ILE A 541 18.50 -2.20 -17.76
CA ILE A 541 17.98 -2.22 -19.14
C ILE A 541 18.70 -3.24 -20.04
N PRO A 542 20.05 -3.33 -20.08
CA PRO A 542 20.74 -4.29 -20.93
C PRO A 542 20.56 -5.76 -20.51
N LEU A 543 20.11 -5.99 -19.28
CA LEU A 543 20.00 -7.33 -18.66
C LEU A 543 18.55 -7.81 -18.57
N ARG A 544 17.57 -6.91 -18.62
CA ARG A 544 16.16 -7.17 -18.29
C ARG A 544 15.61 -8.37 -19.05
N ASP A 545 15.73 -8.38 -20.37
CA ASP A 545 15.10 -9.38 -21.20
C ASP A 545 15.71 -10.77 -20.96
N GLN A 546 17.04 -10.86 -20.90
CA GLN A 546 17.74 -12.10 -20.61
C GLN A 546 17.42 -12.62 -19.20
N GLU A 547 17.38 -11.74 -18.19
CA GLU A 547 17.09 -12.14 -16.82
C GLU A 547 15.61 -12.48 -16.59
N ARG A 548 14.70 -11.98 -17.43
CA ARG A 548 13.30 -12.40 -17.46
C ARG A 548 13.19 -13.85 -17.92
N ASP A 549 13.86 -14.20 -19.02
CA ASP A 549 13.88 -15.59 -19.51
C ASP A 549 14.53 -16.54 -18.47
N ASN A 550 15.63 -16.10 -17.83
CA ASN A 550 16.27 -16.84 -16.75
C ASN A 550 15.35 -17.02 -15.53
N TRP A 551 14.59 -15.98 -15.17
CA TRP A 551 13.62 -16.01 -14.07
C TRP A 551 12.47 -16.98 -14.36
N ASP A 552 11.92 -16.94 -15.56
CA ASP A 552 10.83 -17.84 -15.97
C ASP A 552 11.28 -19.31 -15.95
N PHE A 553 12.49 -19.60 -16.43
CA PHE A 553 13.09 -20.93 -16.29
C PHE A 553 13.30 -21.31 -14.81
N PHE A 554 13.80 -20.41 -13.97
CA PHE A 554 14.00 -20.66 -12.55
C PHE A 554 12.69 -21.01 -11.81
N LEU A 555 11.59 -20.38 -12.17
CA LEU A 555 10.28 -20.69 -11.60
C LEU A 555 9.80 -22.11 -11.95
N GLN A 556 10.20 -22.67 -13.10
CA GLN A 556 9.85 -24.03 -13.52
C GLN A 556 10.67 -25.12 -12.80
N LEU A 557 11.81 -24.77 -12.20
CA LEU A 557 12.61 -25.72 -11.42
C LEU A 557 11.83 -26.20 -10.19
N PRO A 558 11.99 -27.46 -9.77
CA PRO A 558 11.25 -28.01 -8.64
C PRO A 558 11.58 -27.28 -7.33
N GLU A 559 10.55 -27.11 -6.48
CA GLU A 559 10.74 -26.68 -5.10
C GLU A 559 11.34 -27.82 -4.26
N ILE A 560 12.15 -27.49 -3.25
CA ILE A 560 12.74 -28.51 -2.37
C ILE A 560 11.66 -29.14 -1.48
N ASP A 561 11.77 -30.45 -1.23
CA ASP A 561 10.90 -31.11 -0.25
C ASP A 561 11.23 -30.60 1.16
N ARG A 562 10.24 -29.92 1.75
CA ARG A 562 10.27 -29.31 3.08
C ARG A 562 10.64 -30.31 4.18
N THR A 563 10.30 -31.58 4.02
CA THR A 563 10.58 -32.63 5.03
C THR A 563 12.05 -33.05 5.06
N THR A 564 12.83 -32.69 4.03
CA THR A 564 14.21 -33.15 3.85
C THR A 564 15.26 -32.16 4.36
N ILE A 565 14.86 -30.95 4.77
CA ILE A 565 15.78 -29.88 5.16
C ILE A 565 15.58 -29.39 6.60
N PRO A 566 16.66 -29.08 7.34
CA PRO A 566 16.55 -28.48 8.67
C PRO A 566 16.23 -26.99 8.58
N LEU A 567 15.03 -26.59 9.03
CA LEU A 567 14.55 -25.21 8.90
C LEU A 567 15.13 -24.20 9.92
N ASN A 568 16.03 -24.66 10.80
CA ASN A 568 16.64 -23.84 11.86
C ASN A 568 17.85 -22.99 11.41
N GLN A 569 18.18 -23.01 10.12
CA GLN A 569 19.34 -22.35 9.53
C GLN A 569 18.93 -21.55 8.29
N VAL A 570 19.49 -20.35 8.15
CA VAL A 570 19.18 -19.41 7.04
C VAL A 570 19.30 -20.07 5.68
N LYS A 571 20.44 -20.70 5.38
CA LYS A 571 20.69 -21.30 4.05
C LYS A 571 19.69 -22.39 3.65
N TYR A 572 19.00 -23.02 4.61
CA TYR A 572 18.00 -24.05 4.32
C TYR A 572 16.61 -23.44 4.25
N SER A 573 16.24 -22.56 5.19
CA SER A 573 14.92 -21.91 5.16
C SER A 573 14.71 -21.03 3.92
N GLN A 574 15.79 -20.53 3.31
CA GLN A 574 15.73 -19.73 2.10
C GLN A 574 15.59 -20.54 0.80
N LEU A 575 15.74 -21.87 0.84
CA LEU A 575 15.42 -22.77 -0.28
C LEU A 575 13.92 -22.99 -0.46
N LEU A 576 13.11 -22.69 0.56
CA LEU A 576 11.67 -22.81 0.49
C LEU A 576 11.09 -21.82 -0.52
N GLN A 577 9.84 -21.98 -0.93
CA GLN A 577 9.13 -20.97 -1.70
C GLN A 577 8.64 -19.84 -0.77
N PRO A 578 8.82 -18.54 -1.11
CA PRO A 578 8.16 -17.45 -0.40
C PRO A 578 6.68 -17.41 -0.79
N LEU A 579 5.79 -17.29 0.20
CA LEU A 579 4.34 -17.07 -0.03
C LEU A 579 3.93 -15.62 0.32
N PHE A 580 4.91 -14.74 0.46
CA PHE A 580 4.77 -13.29 0.52
C PHE A 580 5.85 -12.68 -0.39
N GLU A 581 5.42 -12.19 -1.56
CA GLU A 581 6.31 -11.77 -2.65
C GLU A 581 5.85 -10.45 -3.29
N PHE A 582 6.79 -9.67 -3.81
CA PHE A 582 6.54 -8.50 -4.67
C PHE A 582 5.62 -7.41 -4.09
N SER A 583 5.57 -7.28 -2.76
CA SER A 583 4.71 -6.31 -2.06
C SER A 583 4.94 -4.84 -2.47
N GLY A 584 3.93 -3.99 -2.24
CA GLY A 584 4.01 -2.53 -2.43
C GLY A 584 4.85 -1.77 -1.40
N ALA A 585 5.67 -2.46 -0.60
CA ALA A 585 6.49 -1.86 0.45
C ALA A 585 7.65 -1.03 -0.12
N CYS A 586 8.21 -0.14 0.71
CA CYS A 586 9.36 0.70 0.34
C CYS A 586 10.58 -0.13 -0.10
N ALA A 587 11.40 0.41 -1.01
CA ALA A 587 12.73 -0.14 -1.29
C ALA A 587 13.56 -0.19 0.02
N GLY A 588 13.95 -1.39 0.44
CA GLY A 588 14.68 -1.59 1.69
C GLY A 588 13.80 -1.59 2.95
N CYS A 589 12.52 -1.95 2.85
CA CYS A 589 11.63 -2.04 4.00
C CYS A 589 12.14 -3.04 5.05
N GLY A 590 12.13 -2.65 6.33
CA GLY A 590 12.53 -3.53 7.44
C GLY A 590 11.44 -4.46 7.98
N GLU A 591 10.19 -4.35 7.50
CA GLU A 591 9.06 -5.17 7.97
C GLU A 591 8.94 -6.49 7.17
N THR A 592 8.95 -6.41 5.84
CA THR A 592 8.59 -7.51 4.94
C THR A 592 9.53 -8.73 4.96
N PRO A 593 10.84 -8.65 5.29
CA PRO A 593 11.66 -9.85 5.46
C PRO A 593 11.13 -10.79 6.55
N TYR A 594 10.53 -10.27 7.62
CA TYR A 594 9.89 -11.09 8.65
C TYR A 594 8.65 -11.82 8.10
N LEU A 595 7.83 -11.14 7.29
CA LEU A 595 6.65 -11.75 6.66
C LEU A 595 7.02 -12.77 5.59
N SER A 596 8.05 -12.50 4.80
CA SER A 596 8.59 -13.47 3.84
C SER A 596 9.06 -14.72 4.57
N LEU A 597 9.82 -14.60 5.66
CA LEU A 597 10.24 -15.73 6.48
C LEU A 597 9.05 -16.50 7.10
N LEU A 598 8.08 -15.80 7.69
CA LEU A 598 6.86 -16.41 8.24
C LEU A 598 6.12 -17.20 7.17
N SER A 599 5.93 -16.62 5.98
CA SER A 599 5.24 -17.26 4.86
C SER A 599 5.95 -18.52 4.36
N ARG A 600 7.29 -18.53 4.40
CA ARG A 600 8.10 -19.71 4.05
C ARG A 600 7.91 -20.82 5.05
N LEU A 601 7.95 -20.49 6.34
CA LEU A 601 7.90 -21.48 7.42
C LEU A 601 6.50 -22.05 7.63
N PHE A 602 5.45 -21.24 7.54
CA PHE A 602 4.11 -21.63 7.99
C PHE A 602 2.99 -21.29 6.99
N GLY A 603 3.30 -20.67 5.86
CA GLY A 603 2.32 -20.00 5.01
C GLY A 603 1.28 -20.93 4.39
N ASP A 604 1.61 -22.20 4.15
CA ASP A 604 0.69 -23.20 3.59
C ASP A 604 -0.43 -23.64 4.56
N ARG A 605 -0.41 -23.14 5.80
CA ARG A 605 -1.42 -23.38 6.84
C ARG A 605 -1.70 -22.15 7.73
N ALA A 606 -1.29 -20.95 7.29
CA ALA A 606 -1.40 -19.73 8.08
C ALA A 606 -2.74 -19.01 7.86
N LEU A 607 -3.33 -18.51 8.96
CA LEU A 607 -4.40 -17.51 8.94
C LEU A 607 -3.83 -16.22 9.51
N ILE A 608 -3.89 -15.13 8.75
CA ILE A 608 -3.30 -13.84 9.10
C ILE A 608 -4.41 -12.84 9.42
N ALA A 609 -4.49 -12.44 10.69
CA ALA A 609 -5.20 -11.26 11.15
C ALA A 609 -4.23 -10.07 11.14
N ASN A 610 -4.43 -9.10 10.25
CA ASN A 610 -3.52 -7.99 10.08
C ASN A 610 -4.14 -6.67 10.55
N ALA A 611 -3.46 -5.97 11.47
CA ALA A 611 -3.89 -4.65 11.93
C ALA A 611 -3.71 -3.62 10.82
N THR A 612 -4.56 -2.59 10.81
CA THR A 612 -4.40 -1.48 9.87
C THR A 612 -3.07 -0.75 10.11
N GLY A 613 -2.24 -0.61 9.08
CA GLY A 613 -0.90 -0.05 9.20
C GLY A 613 -0.08 -0.25 7.93
N CYS A 614 1.25 -0.11 7.99
CA CYS A 614 2.08 -0.40 6.80
C CYS A 614 1.84 -1.81 6.28
N SER A 615 1.76 -2.78 7.20
CA SER A 615 1.53 -4.19 6.89
C SER A 615 0.23 -4.47 6.16
N SER A 616 -0.87 -3.78 6.48
CA SER A 616 -2.10 -3.94 5.70
C SER A 616 -2.03 -3.24 4.34
N ILE A 617 -1.35 -2.10 4.25
CA ILE A 617 -1.21 -1.36 2.99
C ILE A 617 -0.36 -2.14 1.99
N TYR A 618 0.87 -2.54 2.32
CA TYR A 618 1.65 -3.33 1.36
C TYR A 618 1.17 -4.78 1.26
N GLY A 619 0.41 -5.27 2.25
CA GLY A 619 -0.05 -6.66 2.38
C GLY A 619 -1.42 -6.94 1.77
N GLY A 620 -2.24 -5.93 1.48
CA GLY A 620 -3.59 -6.13 0.96
C GLY A 620 -4.21 -4.92 0.27
N ASN A 621 -3.41 -3.96 -0.18
CA ASN A 621 -3.94 -2.84 -0.96
C ASN A 621 -4.23 -3.25 -2.41
N LEU A 622 -5.51 -3.30 -2.73
CA LEU A 622 -6.05 -3.64 -4.03
C LEU A 622 -5.50 -2.70 -5.14
N PRO A 623 -5.32 -3.21 -6.37
CA PRO A 623 -5.87 -4.45 -6.90
C PRO A 623 -4.98 -5.70 -6.73
N THR A 624 -3.77 -5.55 -6.15
CA THR A 624 -2.79 -6.64 -6.08
C THR A 624 -2.40 -6.97 -4.63
N THR A 625 -2.31 -8.25 -4.31
CA THR A 625 -1.87 -8.75 -3.00
C THR A 625 -0.57 -9.59 -3.10
N PRO A 626 0.37 -9.44 -2.15
CA PRO A 626 1.62 -10.21 -2.10
C PRO A 626 1.47 -11.62 -1.52
N TRP A 627 0.35 -11.93 -0.88
CA TRP A 627 0.09 -13.25 -0.32
C TRP A 627 -0.15 -14.24 -1.45
N SER A 628 0.76 -15.20 -1.61
CA SER A 628 0.77 -16.16 -2.71
C SER A 628 0.39 -17.57 -2.24
N GLN A 629 0.37 -18.52 -3.16
CA GLN A 629 0.06 -19.92 -2.89
C GLN A 629 1.12 -20.83 -3.50
N ASN A 630 1.33 -22.00 -2.88
CA ASN A 630 2.21 -23.04 -3.40
C ASN A 630 1.55 -23.81 -4.56
N ALA A 631 2.27 -24.80 -5.11
CA ALA A 631 1.77 -25.65 -6.20
C ALA A 631 0.50 -26.45 -5.86
N ASP A 632 0.21 -26.67 -4.58
CA ASP A 632 -1.04 -27.33 -4.11
C ASP A 632 -2.21 -26.34 -3.96
N GLY A 633 -2.03 -25.07 -4.31
CA GLY A 633 -3.02 -24.01 -4.09
C GLY A 633 -3.15 -23.57 -2.62
N ARG A 634 -2.17 -23.90 -1.77
CA ARG A 634 -2.18 -23.56 -0.34
C ARG A 634 -1.34 -22.33 -0.06
N GLY A 635 -1.88 -21.39 0.68
CA GLY A 635 -1.16 -20.18 1.09
C GLY A 635 -1.87 -19.47 2.24
N PRO A 636 -1.29 -18.34 2.72
CA PRO A 636 -1.84 -17.61 3.83
C PRO A 636 -3.23 -17.06 3.52
N ALA A 637 -4.22 -17.39 4.33
CA ALA A 637 -5.51 -16.70 4.31
C ALA A 637 -5.35 -15.39 5.07
N TRP A 638 -5.49 -14.25 4.39
CA TRP A 638 -5.22 -12.93 4.96
C TRP A 638 -6.49 -12.08 5.08
N SER A 639 -6.63 -11.37 6.20
CA SER A 639 -7.70 -10.39 6.37
C SER A 639 -7.25 -9.23 7.28
N ASN A 640 -7.77 -8.04 6.99
CA ASN A 640 -7.64 -6.84 7.81
C ASN A 640 -9.04 -6.41 8.24
N SER A 641 -9.31 -6.46 9.54
CA SER A 641 -10.53 -5.89 10.15
C SER A 641 -10.34 -4.39 10.34
N LEU A 642 -9.95 -3.94 11.54
CA LEU A 642 -9.71 -2.52 11.85
C LEU A 642 -8.29 -2.31 12.39
N PHE A 643 -8.04 -1.08 12.88
CA PHE A 643 -6.75 -0.73 13.47
C PHE A 643 -6.67 -1.19 14.93
N GLU A 644 -7.78 -1.08 15.65
CA GLU A 644 -7.91 -1.24 17.09
C GLU A 644 -8.18 -2.68 17.54
N ASP A 645 -8.80 -3.51 16.70
CA ASP A 645 -9.41 -4.80 17.07
C ASP A 645 -8.60 -6.03 16.63
N ASN A 646 -7.40 -5.85 16.08
CA ASN A 646 -6.72 -6.92 15.36
C ASN A 646 -6.38 -8.14 16.24
N ALA A 647 -6.13 -7.93 17.53
CA ALA A 647 -5.86 -9.03 18.44
C ALA A 647 -7.13 -9.89 18.61
N GLU A 648 -8.24 -9.23 18.88
CA GLU A 648 -9.57 -9.81 19.07
C GLU A 648 -10.06 -10.48 17.79
N PHE A 649 -9.74 -9.90 16.63
CA PHE A 649 -10.05 -10.46 15.33
C PHE A 649 -9.33 -11.79 15.10
N GLY A 650 -8.01 -11.84 15.32
CA GLY A 650 -7.26 -13.09 15.25
C GLY A 650 -7.65 -14.10 16.33
N PHE A 651 -8.03 -13.63 17.52
CA PHE A 651 -8.62 -14.47 18.56
C PHE A 651 -9.94 -15.10 18.10
N GLY A 652 -10.80 -14.35 17.41
CA GLY A 652 -12.01 -14.86 16.76
C GLY A 652 -11.71 -15.97 15.75
N MET A 653 -10.66 -15.83 14.94
CA MET A 653 -10.19 -16.90 14.05
C MET A 653 -9.79 -18.16 14.82
N ARG A 654 -9.05 -18.01 15.93
CA ARG A 654 -8.65 -19.14 16.79
C ARG A 654 -9.85 -19.85 17.41
N VAL A 655 -10.79 -19.10 17.97
CA VAL A 655 -12.03 -19.66 18.56
C VAL A 655 -12.85 -20.41 17.50
N ALA A 656 -12.99 -19.84 16.29
CA ALA A 656 -13.69 -20.50 15.20
C ALA A 656 -13.00 -21.80 14.77
N LEU A 657 -11.67 -21.83 14.69
CA LEU A 657 -10.90 -23.04 14.39
C LEU A 657 -11.03 -24.11 15.48
N ASP A 658 -10.99 -23.73 16.76
CA ASP A 658 -11.21 -24.65 17.87
C ASP A 658 -12.58 -25.31 17.78
N GLN A 659 -13.62 -24.52 17.54
CA GLN A 659 -14.99 -25.02 17.41
C GLN A 659 -15.16 -25.94 16.19
N ARG A 660 -14.56 -25.57 15.05
CA ARG A 660 -14.58 -26.41 13.83
C ARG A 660 -13.83 -27.72 14.04
N LEU A 661 -12.68 -27.70 14.72
CA LEU A 661 -11.92 -28.91 15.02
C LEU A 661 -12.71 -29.84 15.95
N ALA A 662 -13.32 -29.30 17.01
CA ALA A 662 -14.16 -30.07 17.92
C ALA A 662 -15.35 -30.70 17.17
N ALA A 663 -16.09 -29.89 16.40
CA ALA A 663 -17.22 -30.37 15.61
C ALA A 663 -16.82 -31.43 14.58
N ALA A 664 -15.71 -31.22 13.85
CA ALA A 664 -15.21 -32.20 12.88
C ALA A 664 -14.79 -33.50 13.57
N THR A 665 -14.19 -33.42 14.75
CA THR A 665 -13.79 -34.60 15.54
C THR A 665 -15.00 -35.39 16.02
N ASP A 666 -16.05 -34.73 16.49
CA ASP A 666 -17.28 -35.38 16.93
C ASP A 666 -18.02 -36.02 15.75
N MET A 667 -18.16 -35.31 14.62
CA MET A 667 -18.75 -35.87 13.40
C MET A 667 -17.95 -37.05 12.85
N LEU A 668 -16.61 -37.01 12.97
CA LEU A 668 -15.75 -38.11 12.56
C LEU A 668 -15.95 -39.35 13.45
N ARG A 669 -16.17 -39.15 14.76
CA ARG A 669 -16.53 -40.24 15.69
C ARG A 669 -17.91 -40.82 15.38
N ASP A 670 -18.88 -39.98 15.05
CA ASP A 670 -20.24 -40.41 14.70
C ASP A 670 -20.25 -41.30 13.45
N LEU A 671 -19.39 -40.98 12.47
CA LEU A 671 -19.26 -41.73 11.21
C LEU A 671 -18.16 -42.79 11.24
N ARG A 672 -17.58 -43.09 12.41
CA ARG A 672 -16.38 -43.92 12.57
C ARG A 672 -16.50 -45.30 11.91
N GLU A 673 -17.63 -45.97 12.07
CA GLU A 673 -17.82 -47.32 11.54
C GLU A 673 -17.96 -47.32 10.00
N GLU A 674 -18.48 -46.24 9.42
CA GLU A 674 -18.65 -46.09 7.97
C GLU A 674 -17.35 -45.65 7.29
N ILE A 675 -16.61 -44.77 7.96
CA ILE A 675 -15.32 -44.24 7.49
C ILE A 675 -14.21 -45.30 7.66
N GLY A 676 -14.25 -46.04 8.77
CA GLY A 676 -13.23 -46.99 9.17
C GLY A 676 -12.56 -46.55 10.48
N PRO A 677 -12.56 -47.42 11.51
CA PRO A 677 -11.86 -47.20 12.79
C PRO A 677 -10.42 -46.75 12.65
N GLU A 678 -9.64 -47.39 11.78
CA GLU A 678 -8.21 -47.13 11.60
C GLU A 678 -7.92 -45.72 11.09
N LEU A 679 -8.61 -45.30 10.01
CA LEU A 679 -8.46 -43.95 9.45
C LEU A 679 -8.94 -42.88 10.43
N THR A 680 -10.06 -43.13 11.11
CA THR A 680 -10.63 -42.23 12.11
C THR A 680 -9.65 -41.99 13.27
N ASP A 681 -9.16 -43.07 13.89
CA ASP A 681 -8.26 -42.97 15.04
C ASP A 681 -6.90 -42.36 14.61
N ALA A 682 -6.41 -42.70 13.42
CA ALA A 682 -5.19 -42.11 12.86
C ALA A 682 -5.29 -40.60 12.59
N ILE A 683 -6.48 -40.08 12.28
CA ILE A 683 -6.75 -38.65 12.11
C ILE A 683 -6.82 -37.93 13.46
N ILE A 684 -7.55 -38.50 14.42
CA ILE A 684 -7.82 -37.88 15.73
C ILE A 684 -6.53 -37.77 16.56
N TYR A 685 -5.68 -38.79 16.53
CA TYR A 685 -4.48 -38.87 17.36
C TYR A 685 -3.18 -38.52 16.60
N ALA A 686 -3.30 -37.84 15.45
CA ALA A 686 -2.16 -37.47 14.62
C ALA A 686 -1.22 -36.47 15.31
N ASP A 687 0.08 -36.78 15.34
CA ASP A 687 1.11 -35.78 15.63
C ASP A 687 1.28 -34.84 14.42
N GLN A 688 1.13 -33.56 14.67
CA GLN A 688 1.17 -32.47 13.70
C GLN A 688 2.18 -31.38 14.08
N TYR A 689 3.19 -31.73 14.90
CA TYR A 689 4.19 -30.77 15.37
C TYR A 689 5.19 -30.37 14.27
N ALA A 690 5.62 -31.32 13.44
CA ALA A 690 6.62 -31.11 12.39
C ALA A 690 6.03 -31.24 10.97
N GLU A 691 6.79 -30.79 9.97
CA GLU A 691 6.43 -30.84 8.53
C GLU A 691 5.93 -32.23 8.09
N ALA A 692 6.63 -33.30 8.47
CA ALA A 692 6.26 -34.67 8.12
C ALA A 692 4.89 -35.09 8.72
N GLY A 693 4.58 -34.66 9.95
CA GLY A 693 3.31 -34.94 10.60
C GLY A 693 2.14 -34.20 9.92
N ILE A 694 2.35 -32.94 9.54
CA ILE A 694 1.38 -32.14 8.78
C ILE A 694 1.12 -32.77 7.40
N GLN A 695 2.17 -33.20 6.68
CA GLN A 695 2.00 -33.87 5.38
C GLN A 695 1.25 -35.19 5.52
N ALA A 696 1.60 -36.04 6.50
CA ALA A 696 0.88 -37.27 6.77
C ALA A 696 -0.60 -37.01 7.11
N GLN A 697 -0.89 -35.97 7.89
CA GLN A 697 -2.28 -35.58 8.17
C GLN A 697 -3.02 -35.12 6.92
N ARG A 698 -2.39 -34.34 6.04
CA ARG A 698 -3.01 -33.92 4.77
C ARG A 698 -3.39 -35.11 3.91
N GLN A 699 -2.53 -36.14 3.85
CA GLN A 699 -2.86 -37.37 3.14
C GLN A 699 -4.09 -38.05 3.78
N ARG A 700 -4.11 -38.21 5.10
CA ARG A 700 -5.27 -38.76 5.82
C ARG A 700 -6.57 -37.99 5.57
N ILE A 701 -6.51 -36.66 5.50
CA ILE A 701 -7.69 -35.82 5.19
C ILE A 701 -8.11 -35.96 3.72
N SER A 702 -7.17 -36.14 2.79
CA SER A 702 -7.50 -36.48 1.41
C SER A 702 -8.24 -37.82 1.33
N ASP A 703 -7.75 -38.84 2.04
CA ASP A 703 -8.37 -40.16 2.09
C ASP A 703 -9.76 -40.10 2.74
N LEU A 704 -9.91 -39.31 3.82
CA LEU A 704 -11.21 -39.02 4.44
C LEU A 704 -12.18 -38.38 3.46
N LYS A 705 -11.78 -37.33 2.74
CA LYS A 705 -12.65 -36.65 1.77
C LYS A 705 -13.12 -37.60 0.67
N ASN A 706 -12.23 -38.46 0.15
CA ASN A 706 -12.59 -39.49 -0.81
C ASN A 706 -13.63 -40.47 -0.23
N ARG A 707 -13.47 -40.87 1.04
CA ARG A 707 -14.43 -41.75 1.72
C ARG A 707 -15.80 -41.07 1.94
N LEU A 708 -15.81 -39.79 2.29
CA LEU A 708 -17.05 -39.02 2.46
C LEU A 708 -17.79 -38.85 1.14
N HIS A 709 -17.09 -38.55 0.03
CA HIS A 709 -17.71 -38.51 -1.29
C HIS A 709 -18.34 -39.86 -1.68
N PHE A 710 -17.67 -40.98 -1.40
CA PHE A 710 -18.24 -42.30 -1.62
C PHE A 710 -19.53 -42.54 -0.80
N LEU A 711 -19.59 -42.08 0.46
CA LEU A 711 -20.78 -42.19 1.30
C LEU A 711 -21.96 -41.31 0.82
N LEU A 712 -21.69 -40.25 0.05
CA LEU A 712 -22.74 -39.47 -0.61
C LEU A 712 -23.35 -40.20 -1.82
N GLU A 713 -22.59 -41.08 -2.47
CA GLU A 713 -23.03 -41.84 -3.64
C GLU A 713 -23.69 -43.18 -3.29
N VAL A 714 -23.28 -43.80 -2.18
CA VAL A 714 -23.70 -45.16 -1.82
C VAL A 714 -24.53 -45.16 -0.53
N HIS A 715 -25.72 -45.77 -0.60
CA HIS A 715 -26.62 -45.90 0.55
C HIS A 715 -26.96 -47.36 0.82
N PRO A 716 -27.05 -47.77 2.10
CA PRO A 716 -27.71 -49.00 2.47
C PRO A 716 -29.10 -49.10 1.80
N PRO A 717 -29.42 -50.23 1.15
CA PRO A 717 -30.68 -50.40 0.42
C PRO A 717 -31.92 -50.33 1.33
N GLU A 718 -31.73 -50.37 2.64
CA GLU A 718 -32.78 -50.37 3.66
C GLU A 718 -33.10 -48.96 4.21
N MET A 719 -32.37 -47.92 3.80
CA MET A 719 -32.68 -46.53 4.21
C MET A 719 -33.77 -45.91 3.34
N ASP A 720 -34.74 -45.26 3.99
CA ASP A 720 -35.72 -44.43 3.29
C ASP A 720 -35.15 -43.07 2.88
N THR A 721 -35.90 -42.33 2.07
CA THR A 721 -35.48 -41.02 1.54
C THR A 721 -35.16 -39.99 2.62
N ALA A 722 -35.88 -40.01 3.75
CA ALA A 722 -35.65 -39.05 4.84
C ALA A 722 -34.37 -39.39 5.61
N ALA A 723 -34.11 -40.67 5.83
CA ALA A 723 -32.88 -41.18 6.43
C ALA A 723 -31.65 -40.90 5.54
N ILE A 724 -31.77 -41.07 4.21
CA ILE A 724 -30.72 -40.71 3.24
C ILE A 724 -30.41 -39.21 3.33
N ALA A 725 -31.42 -38.34 3.28
CA ALA A 725 -31.20 -36.89 3.35
C ALA A 725 -30.55 -36.46 4.67
N ALA A 726 -30.97 -37.04 5.80
CA ALA A 726 -30.38 -36.75 7.11
C ALA A 726 -28.92 -37.25 7.21
N HIS A 727 -28.62 -38.41 6.62
CA HIS A 727 -27.27 -38.96 6.55
C HIS A 727 -26.36 -38.10 5.65
N HIS A 728 -26.81 -37.76 4.44
CA HIS A 728 -26.13 -36.84 3.54
C HIS A 728 -25.79 -35.52 4.22
N ALA A 729 -26.73 -34.92 4.92
CA ALA A 729 -26.48 -33.68 5.65
C ALA A 729 -25.33 -33.83 6.67
N LYS A 730 -25.21 -34.98 7.35
CA LYS A 730 -24.08 -35.24 8.26
C LYS A 730 -22.75 -35.37 7.52
N VAL A 731 -22.74 -36.10 6.41
CA VAL A 731 -21.55 -36.31 5.58
C VAL A 731 -21.09 -34.99 4.95
N GLU A 732 -22.01 -34.21 4.38
CA GLU A 732 -21.76 -32.88 3.82
C GLU A 732 -21.25 -31.90 4.88
N ASN A 733 -21.83 -31.94 6.09
CA ASN A 733 -21.36 -31.12 7.21
C ASN A 733 -19.89 -31.43 7.55
N LEU A 734 -19.51 -32.70 7.73
CA LEU A 734 -18.12 -33.08 7.99
C LEU A 734 -17.21 -32.71 6.81
N LEU A 735 -17.65 -32.97 5.57
CA LEU A 735 -16.89 -32.67 4.36
C LEU A 735 -16.56 -31.16 4.27
N SER A 736 -17.51 -30.29 4.61
CA SER A 736 -17.36 -28.83 4.56
C SER A 736 -16.30 -28.28 5.53
N ILE A 737 -16.01 -29.00 6.62
CA ILE A 737 -15.06 -28.57 7.66
C ILE A 737 -13.87 -29.54 7.85
N ALA A 738 -13.74 -30.58 7.03
CA ALA A 738 -12.70 -31.61 7.18
C ALA A 738 -11.28 -31.02 7.18
N ASP A 739 -11.04 -29.92 6.47
CA ASP A 739 -9.74 -29.24 6.45
C ASP A 739 -9.34 -28.64 7.82
N ALA A 740 -10.28 -28.46 8.75
CA ALA A 740 -9.99 -28.03 10.11
C ALA A 740 -9.21 -29.08 10.92
N LEU A 741 -9.22 -30.35 10.50
CA LEU A 741 -8.47 -31.45 11.13
C LEU A 741 -6.96 -31.38 10.88
N VAL A 742 -6.52 -30.55 9.92
CA VAL A 742 -5.11 -30.19 9.74
C VAL A 742 -4.81 -28.94 10.57
N LYS A 743 -3.82 -28.99 11.47
CA LYS A 743 -3.41 -27.88 12.34
C LYS A 743 -3.16 -26.61 11.52
N LYS A 744 -3.81 -25.52 11.93
CA LYS A 744 -3.64 -24.18 11.35
C LYS A 744 -2.83 -23.29 12.29
N SER A 745 -2.09 -22.34 11.72
CA SER A 745 -1.26 -21.38 12.45
C SER A 745 -1.91 -19.99 12.40
N VAL A 746 -2.42 -19.50 13.53
CA VAL A 746 -3.06 -18.17 13.60
C VAL A 746 -2.00 -17.12 13.92
N TRP A 747 -1.80 -16.17 13.01
CA TRP A 747 -0.85 -15.07 13.14
C TRP A 747 -1.57 -13.73 13.19
N ILE A 748 -1.28 -12.95 14.23
CA ILE A 748 -1.78 -11.62 14.48
C ILE A 748 -0.64 -10.64 14.21
N ILE A 749 -0.71 -9.93 13.09
CA ILE A 749 0.39 -9.11 12.57
C ILE A 749 0.04 -7.64 12.65
N GLY A 750 0.95 -6.81 13.16
CA GLY A 750 0.76 -5.36 13.15
C GLY A 750 2.01 -4.57 13.49
N GLY A 751 1.91 -3.24 13.31
CA GLY A 751 2.98 -2.31 13.66
C GLY A 751 2.94 -1.91 15.14
N ASP A 752 3.95 -1.13 15.56
CA ASP A 752 4.02 -0.66 16.94
C ASP A 752 2.85 0.22 17.37
N GLY A 753 2.29 1.04 16.47
CA GLY A 753 1.14 1.88 16.78
C GLY A 753 -0.14 1.12 17.12
N TRP A 754 -0.29 -0.11 16.62
CA TRP A 754 -1.37 -0.99 17.06
C TRP A 754 -1.06 -1.57 18.44
N ALA A 755 0.06 -2.30 18.54
CA ALA A 755 0.38 -3.12 19.72
C ALA A 755 0.69 -2.31 20.98
N TYR A 756 1.26 -1.10 20.85
CA TYR A 756 1.66 -0.29 22.00
C TYR A 756 0.58 0.70 22.44
N ASP A 757 -0.26 1.13 21.51
CA ASP A 757 -1.22 2.23 21.67
C ASP A 757 -2.67 1.76 21.53
N ILE A 758 -3.26 1.81 20.32
CA ILE A 758 -4.72 1.74 20.14
C ILE A 758 -5.29 0.34 20.39
N GLY A 759 -4.57 -0.71 19.98
CA GLY A 759 -4.99 -2.11 20.15
C GLY A 759 -4.33 -2.79 21.35
N TYR A 760 -3.62 -2.06 22.22
CA TYR A 760 -2.92 -2.66 23.34
C TYR A 760 -3.89 -3.35 24.32
N GLY A 761 -5.05 -2.75 24.61
CA GLY A 761 -6.03 -3.35 25.51
C GLY A 761 -6.53 -4.72 25.02
N GLY A 762 -6.84 -4.80 23.72
CA GLY A 762 -7.20 -6.05 23.05
C GLY A 762 -6.05 -7.07 23.03
N LEU A 763 -4.85 -6.62 22.68
CA LEU A 763 -3.65 -7.46 22.66
C LEU A 763 -3.35 -8.07 24.03
N ASP A 764 -3.38 -7.26 25.08
CA ASP A 764 -3.19 -7.69 26.47
C ASP A 764 -4.21 -8.78 26.87
N HIS A 765 -5.49 -8.56 26.57
CA HIS A 765 -6.55 -9.51 26.85
C HIS A 765 -6.38 -10.84 26.09
N VAL A 766 -6.04 -10.78 24.81
CA VAL A 766 -5.87 -11.97 23.96
C VAL A 766 -4.66 -12.79 24.40
N LEU A 767 -3.53 -12.13 24.70
CA LEU A 767 -2.35 -12.83 25.25
C LEU A 767 -2.65 -13.44 26.63
N ALA A 768 -3.41 -12.75 27.49
CA ALA A 768 -3.81 -13.27 28.79
C ALA A 768 -4.77 -14.48 28.71
N SER A 769 -5.45 -14.69 27.59
CA SER A 769 -6.43 -15.77 27.41
C SER A 769 -5.84 -17.18 27.46
N GLY A 770 -4.52 -17.31 27.23
CA GLY A 770 -3.85 -18.61 27.14
C GLY A 770 -4.12 -19.40 25.84
N ARG A 771 -4.89 -18.86 24.89
CA ARG A 771 -5.14 -19.53 23.61
C ARG A 771 -3.91 -19.49 22.70
N ASN A 772 -3.76 -20.54 21.88
CA ASN A 772 -2.66 -20.67 20.92
C ASN A 772 -2.80 -19.71 19.74
N VAL A 773 -2.17 -18.55 19.84
CA VAL A 773 -2.08 -17.51 18.80
C VAL A 773 -0.67 -16.93 18.77
N ASN A 774 -0.20 -16.58 17.57
CA ASN A 774 1.13 -16.00 17.37
C ASN A 774 1.01 -14.52 17.01
N VAL A 775 1.56 -13.63 17.84
CA VAL A 775 1.58 -12.20 17.58
C VAL A 775 2.94 -11.77 17.05
N LEU A 776 2.98 -11.11 15.89
CA LEU A 776 4.17 -10.48 15.32
C LEU A 776 4.00 -8.97 15.27
N VAL A 777 4.73 -8.27 16.14
CA VAL A 777 4.80 -6.80 16.18
C VAL A 777 6.05 -6.34 15.43
N MET A 778 5.85 -5.70 14.28
CA MET A 778 6.92 -5.08 13.50
C MET A 778 7.12 -3.64 14.00
N ASP A 779 8.08 -3.48 14.91
CA ASP A 779 8.30 -2.25 15.67
C ASP A 779 9.19 -1.28 14.90
N THR A 780 8.55 -0.31 14.26
CA THR A 780 9.21 0.82 13.58
C THR A 780 9.40 2.02 14.50
N GLU A 781 8.89 1.94 15.72
CA GLU A 781 8.92 2.97 16.76
C GLU A 781 8.24 4.30 16.38
N VAL A 782 7.39 4.30 15.35
CA VAL A 782 6.56 5.42 14.91
C VAL A 782 5.36 4.89 14.14
N TYR A 783 4.32 5.70 13.97
CA TYR A 783 3.22 5.35 13.05
C TYR A 783 3.70 5.58 11.62
N SER A 784 4.37 4.57 11.07
CA SER A 784 5.02 4.66 9.77
C SER A 784 4.04 4.96 8.64
N ASN A 785 2.81 4.46 8.68
CA ASN A 785 1.84 4.61 7.60
C ASN A 785 1.35 6.06 7.46
N THR A 786 0.96 6.68 8.56
CA THR A 786 0.31 7.99 8.59
C THR A 786 1.30 9.16 8.59
N GLY A 787 2.58 8.87 8.31
CA GLY A 787 3.64 9.86 8.10
C GLY A 787 4.51 10.14 9.31
N GLY A 788 4.72 9.16 10.19
CA GLY A 788 5.73 9.22 11.26
C GLY A 788 5.26 9.96 12.51
N GLN A 789 4.07 9.66 13.01
CA GLN A 789 3.58 10.12 14.31
C GLN A 789 4.28 9.37 15.44
N MET A 790 4.41 10.04 16.58
CA MET A 790 4.90 9.44 17.82
C MET A 790 3.95 8.34 18.31
N SER A 791 4.52 7.21 18.73
CA SER A 791 3.86 6.10 19.40
C SER A 791 4.40 5.92 20.82
N LYS A 792 3.76 5.09 21.65
CA LYS A 792 4.36 4.65 22.92
C LYS A 792 5.63 3.81 22.73
N ALA A 793 5.85 3.26 21.54
CA ALA A 793 7.09 2.61 21.14
C ALA A 793 8.20 3.60 20.71
N THR A 794 7.89 4.87 20.42
CA THR A 794 8.91 5.88 20.09
C THR A 794 9.90 6.05 21.25
N PRO A 795 11.23 6.00 20.98
CA PRO A 795 12.25 6.17 22.01
C PRO A 795 12.40 7.62 22.47
N ARG A 796 13.04 7.80 23.63
CA ARG A 796 13.39 9.12 24.14
C ARG A 796 14.31 9.84 23.16
N GLY A 797 14.06 11.13 22.95
CA GLY A 797 14.88 11.99 22.08
C GLY A 797 14.52 11.93 20.59
N ALA A 798 13.79 10.92 20.13
CA ALA A 798 13.40 10.84 18.72
C ALA A 798 12.34 11.91 18.41
N VAL A 799 12.53 12.58 17.27
CA VAL A 799 11.59 13.54 16.71
C VAL A 799 10.61 12.83 15.80
N ALA A 800 9.32 13.09 16.02
CA ALA A 800 8.20 12.58 15.24
C ALA A 800 7.07 13.63 15.26
N LYS A 801 6.01 13.46 14.46
CA LYS A 801 4.81 14.29 14.62
C LYS A 801 4.24 14.07 16.03
N PHE A 802 3.77 15.14 16.68
CA PHE A 802 3.41 15.20 18.11
C PHE A 802 4.58 15.04 19.10
N ALA A 803 5.83 14.98 18.61
CA ALA A 803 7.06 14.99 19.41
C ALA A 803 8.16 15.82 18.71
N ALA A 804 7.81 17.01 18.21
CA ALA A 804 8.71 17.86 17.41
C ALA A 804 10.01 18.25 18.14
N ALA A 805 9.95 18.40 19.46
CA ALA A 805 11.10 18.70 20.32
C ALA A 805 11.77 17.45 20.91
N GLY A 806 11.57 16.29 20.29
CA GLY A 806 12.03 14.99 20.80
C GLY A 806 11.14 14.45 21.91
N LYS A 807 10.77 13.17 21.84
CA LYS A 807 9.93 12.53 22.86
C LYS A 807 10.62 12.54 24.22
N PRO A 808 9.97 13.08 25.28
CA PRO A 808 10.62 13.19 26.58
C PRO A 808 10.60 11.88 27.37
N ALA A 809 9.60 11.00 27.17
CA ALA A 809 9.42 9.76 27.94
C ALA A 809 10.18 8.57 27.31
N PRO A 810 10.58 7.55 28.10
CA PRO A 810 11.19 6.33 27.58
C PRO A 810 10.19 5.54 26.71
N LYS A 811 10.71 4.57 25.96
CA LYS A 811 9.90 3.59 25.23
C LYS A 811 9.12 2.71 26.22
N LYS A 812 7.84 2.44 25.98
CA LYS A 812 7.06 1.45 26.72
C LYS A 812 7.68 0.06 26.51
N ASP A 813 7.86 -0.73 27.56
CA ASP A 813 8.44 -2.07 27.46
C ASP A 813 7.33 -3.14 27.34
N LEU A 814 6.80 -3.32 26.12
CA LEU A 814 5.73 -4.28 25.86
C LEU A 814 6.14 -5.73 26.19
N GLY A 815 7.38 -6.11 25.88
CA GLY A 815 7.83 -7.48 26.12
C GLY A 815 7.94 -7.80 27.60
N LEU A 816 8.43 -6.87 28.43
CA LEU A 816 8.45 -7.06 29.87
C LEU A 816 7.03 -7.13 30.48
N LEU A 817 6.08 -6.34 29.97
CA LEU A 817 4.68 -6.44 30.40
C LEU A 817 4.10 -7.83 30.10
N ALA A 818 4.34 -8.37 28.91
CA ALA A 818 3.89 -9.72 28.55
C ALA A 818 4.58 -10.82 29.37
N ILE A 819 5.89 -10.70 29.63
CA ILE A 819 6.65 -11.65 30.47
C ILE A 819 6.04 -11.76 31.88
N SER A 820 5.41 -10.69 32.40
CA SER A 820 4.85 -10.68 33.76
C SER A 820 3.72 -11.69 34.00
N TYR A 821 3.05 -12.17 32.94
CA TYR A 821 2.04 -13.24 33.04
C TYR A 821 2.64 -14.63 33.30
N GLY A 822 3.89 -14.85 32.89
CA GLY A 822 4.62 -16.10 33.08
C GLY A 822 4.30 -17.25 32.11
N ASN A 823 3.17 -17.19 31.41
CA ASN A 823 2.70 -18.24 30.48
C ASN A 823 2.62 -17.77 29.01
N ILE A 824 3.20 -16.62 28.68
CA ILE A 824 3.27 -16.10 27.31
C ILE A 824 4.69 -16.30 26.79
N TYR A 825 4.86 -16.91 25.61
CA TYR A 825 6.17 -16.92 24.95
C TYR A 825 6.47 -15.50 24.45
N VAL A 826 7.64 -14.95 24.78
CA VAL A 826 8.01 -13.58 24.36
C VAL A 826 9.39 -13.55 23.75
N ALA A 827 9.53 -13.03 22.53
CA ALA A 827 10.83 -12.85 21.89
C ALA A 827 11.01 -11.43 21.38
N ARG A 828 12.25 -10.91 21.51
CA ARG A 828 12.67 -9.66 20.89
C ARG A 828 13.77 -9.96 19.87
N ILE A 829 13.50 -9.63 18.61
CA ILE A 829 14.31 -10.07 17.47
C ILE A 829 14.76 -8.88 16.60
N ALA A 830 15.87 -9.07 15.88
CA ALA A 830 16.37 -8.14 14.86
C ALA A 830 17.21 -8.92 13.83
N PHE A 831 16.65 -9.19 12.65
CA PHE A 831 17.30 -10.08 11.69
C PHE A 831 18.63 -9.54 11.14
N GLY A 832 18.78 -8.22 11.06
CA GLY A 832 20.02 -7.59 10.61
C GLY A 832 21.17 -7.79 11.60
N ALA A 833 20.85 -8.08 12.86
CA ALA A 833 21.82 -8.35 13.91
C ALA A 833 22.03 -9.86 14.16
N ASN A 834 20.97 -10.65 14.15
CA ASN A 834 21.05 -12.10 14.35
C ASN A 834 19.91 -12.83 13.62
N ASP A 835 20.21 -13.28 12.41
CA ASP A 835 19.30 -14.04 11.54
C ASP A 835 18.95 -15.42 12.11
N ALA A 836 19.91 -16.13 12.70
CA ALA A 836 19.69 -17.42 13.34
C ALA A 836 18.76 -17.33 14.57
N GLN A 837 18.91 -16.29 15.40
CA GLN A 837 18.02 -16.05 16.54
C GLN A 837 16.61 -15.71 16.09
N THR A 838 16.47 -14.94 14.99
CA THR A 838 15.17 -14.62 14.40
C THR A 838 14.42 -15.88 13.97
N ILE A 839 15.07 -16.79 13.23
CA ILE A 839 14.47 -18.07 12.80
C ILE A 839 14.05 -18.89 14.02
N ARG A 840 14.95 -19.04 15.00
CA ARG A 840 14.67 -19.82 16.20
C ARG A 840 13.46 -19.29 16.96
N ALA A 841 13.37 -17.96 17.15
CA ALA A 841 12.26 -17.35 17.86
C ALA A 841 10.91 -17.57 17.17
N LEU A 842 10.86 -17.48 15.83
CA LEU A 842 9.65 -17.76 15.06
C LEU A 842 9.21 -19.23 15.17
N GLN A 843 10.17 -20.17 15.13
CA GLN A 843 9.89 -21.59 15.27
C GLN A 843 9.43 -21.96 16.68
N GLU A 844 10.10 -21.45 17.72
CA GLU A 844 9.71 -21.68 19.11
C GLU A 844 8.33 -21.07 19.43
N ALA A 845 8.06 -19.86 18.96
CA ALA A 845 6.77 -19.21 19.14
C ALA A 845 5.62 -20.01 18.51
N GLU A 846 5.80 -20.51 17.29
CA GLU A 846 4.77 -21.28 16.58
C GLU A 846 4.57 -22.68 17.16
N ALA A 847 5.64 -23.27 17.67
CA ALA A 847 5.63 -24.55 18.33
C ALA A 847 4.95 -24.51 19.72
N TYR A 848 5.07 -23.38 20.43
CA TYR A 848 4.51 -23.20 21.76
C TYR A 848 2.98 -23.36 21.74
N ASP A 849 2.44 -24.23 22.59
CA ASP A 849 0.99 -24.43 22.69
C ASP A 849 0.33 -23.39 23.61
N GLY A 850 0.39 -22.13 23.18
CA GLY A 850 -0.11 -21.01 23.95
C GLY A 850 0.12 -19.68 23.22
N PRO A 851 -0.10 -18.56 23.92
CA PRO A 851 0.06 -17.23 23.34
C PRO A 851 1.54 -16.91 23.16
N SER A 852 1.89 -16.42 21.98
CA SER A 852 3.25 -16.01 21.61
C SER A 852 3.29 -14.54 21.18
N LEU A 853 4.30 -13.79 21.63
CA LEU A 853 4.55 -12.41 21.26
C LEU A 853 5.98 -12.22 20.75
N ILE A 854 6.11 -11.85 19.49
CA ILE A 854 7.38 -11.53 18.85
C ILE A 854 7.43 -10.03 18.56
N ILE A 855 8.43 -9.34 19.11
CA ILE A 855 8.68 -7.92 18.89
C ILE A 855 9.92 -7.78 18.01
N ALA A 856 9.71 -7.40 16.76
CA ALA A 856 10.70 -7.39 15.70
C ALA A 856 11.13 -5.97 15.36
N TYR A 857 12.42 -5.64 15.47
CA TYR A 857 12.91 -4.32 15.05
C TYR A 857 12.78 -4.17 13.53
N ALA A 858 12.06 -3.14 13.10
CA ALA A 858 11.84 -2.83 11.69
C ALA A 858 12.36 -1.43 11.36
N HIS A 859 13.47 -1.35 10.61
CA HIS A 859 13.96 -0.08 10.10
C HIS A 859 12.98 0.53 9.09
N CYS A 860 12.87 1.86 9.07
CA CYS A 860 11.88 2.58 8.26
C CYS A 860 12.45 3.88 7.69
N ILE A 861 11.92 4.32 6.53
CA ILE A 861 12.23 5.62 5.93
C ILE A 861 12.03 6.79 6.91
N ALA A 862 11.10 6.64 7.86
CA ALA A 862 10.81 7.65 8.90
C ALA A 862 11.98 7.88 9.87
N HIS A 863 12.95 6.96 9.93
CA HIS A 863 14.16 7.12 10.74
C HIS A 863 15.13 8.13 10.11
N GLY A 864 15.04 8.38 8.80
CA GLY A 864 15.78 9.44 8.12
C GLY A 864 17.24 9.11 7.81
N TYR A 865 17.48 7.90 7.29
CA TYR A 865 18.77 7.46 6.74
C TYR A 865 18.56 6.58 5.50
N ASP A 866 19.63 6.30 4.75
CA ASP A 866 19.58 5.44 3.55
C ASP A 866 19.37 3.97 3.97
N LEU A 867 18.24 3.39 3.58
CA LEU A 867 17.81 2.06 4.06
C LEU A 867 18.70 0.92 3.57
N LYS A 868 19.60 1.12 2.62
CA LYS A 868 20.63 0.12 2.32
C LYS A 868 21.50 -0.23 3.54
N PHE A 869 21.62 0.70 4.49
CA PHE A 869 22.33 0.49 5.75
C PHE A 869 21.42 -0.07 6.85
N GLY A 870 20.19 -0.48 6.52
CA GLY A 870 19.21 -0.98 7.49
C GLY A 870 19.75 -2.12 8.36
N LEU A 871 20.47 -3.07 7.77
CA LEU A 871 21.06 -4.22 8.50
C LEU A 871 22.13 -3.78 9.49
N GLU A 872 23.05 -2.90 9.06
CA GLU A 872 24.08 -2.32 9.92
C GLU A 872 23.43 -1.55 11.07
N GLN A 873 22.35 -0.82 10.79
CA GLN A 873 21.63 -0.07 11.82
C GLN A 873 20.95 -1.00 12.84
N GLN A 874 20.40 -2.15 12.43
CA GLN A 874 19.91 -3.16 13.39
C GLN A 874 21.05 -3.73 14.24
N GLN A 875 22.20 -4.02 13.63
CA GLN A 875 23.39 -4.50 14.33
C GLN A 875 23.87 -3.47 15.37
N LEU A 876 23.92 -2.18 15.01
CA LEU A 876 24.26 -1.10 15.93
C LEU A 876 23.24 -0.93 17.05
N ALA A 877 21.95 -1.13 16.78
CA ALA A 877 20.91 -1.13 17.80
C ALA A 877 21.17 -2.21 18.87
N VAL A 878 21.61 -3.39 18.46
CA VAL A 878 21.99 -4.48 19.39
C VAL A 878 23.34 -4.19 20.07
N ASP A 879 24.36 -3.76 19.33
CA ASP A 879 25.71 -3.52 19.86
C ASP A 879 25.78 -2.34 20.85
N THR A 880 24.78 -1.45 20.84
CA THR A 880 24.62 -0.37 21.84
C THR A 880 23.68 -0.75 22.98
N ALA A 881 23.18 -1.99 23.01
CA ALA A 881 22.11 -2.48 23.90
C ALA A 881 20.79 -1.68 23.82
N TYR A 882 20.62 -0.83 22.81
CA TYR A 882 19.37 -0.12 22.55
C TYR A 882 18.21 -1.09 22.30
N TRP A 883 18.51 -2.16 21.55
CA TRP A 883 17.60 -3.25 21.21
C TRP A 883 18.19 -4.61 21.65
N PRO A 884 18.12 -4.96 22.94
CA PRO A 884 18.62 -6.26 23.40
C PRO A 884 17.77 -7.39 22.81
N LEU A 885 18.42 -8.45 22.36
CA LEU A 885 17.77 -9.67 21.87
C LEU A 885 17.58 -10.64 23.04
N TYR A 886 16.38 -11.19 23.17
CA TYR A 886 16.03 -12.19 24.18
C TYR A 886 14.87 -13.06 23.74
N ARG A 887 14.70 -14.19 24.44
CA ARG A 887 13.54 -15.08 24.37
C ARG A 887 13.13 -15.47 25.79
N TYR A 888 11.83 -15.45 26.06
CA TYR A 888 11.20 -15.99 27.25
C TYR A 888 10.35 -17.18 26.82
N ASN A 889 10.76 -18.38 27.19
CA ASN A 889 10.03 -19.61 26.89
C ASN A 889 9.45 -20.22 28.18
N PRO A 890 8.12 -20.16 28.39
CA PRO A 890 7.45 -20.76 29.55
C PRO A 890 7.73 -22.26 29.74
N GLU A 891 7.95 -23.02 28.67
CA GLU A 891 8.20 -24.46 28.74
C GLU A 891 9.49 -24.79 29.49
N LEU A 892 10.50 -23.92 29.40
CA LEU A 892 11.74 -24.08 30.15
C LEU A 892 11.51 -23.98 31.67
N ALA A 893 10.54 -23.17 32.11
CA ALA A 893 10.19 -23.11 33.52
C ALA A 893 9.58 -24.43 34.00
N ALA A 894 8.77 -25.10 33.16
CA ALA A 894 8.25 -26.44 33.44
C ALA A 894 9.36 -27.50 33.54
N GLU A 895 10.49 -27.30 32.86
CA GLU A 895 11.70 -28.12 32.98
C GLU A 895 12.63 -27.72 34.15
N GLY A 896 12.24 -26.74 34.98
CA GLY A 896 13.07 -26.21 36.06
C GLY A 896 14.26 -25.35 35.60
N LYS A 897 14.28 -24.93 34.34
CA LYS A 897 15.28 -24.03 33.74
C LYS A 897 14.80 -22.58 33.76
N ASN A 898 15.70 -21.63 33.53
CA ASN A 898 15.31 -20.22 33.43
C ASN A 898 14.56 -19.98 32.11
N PRO A 899 13.28 -19.54 32.15
CA PRO A 899 12.56 -19.23 30.93
C PRO A 899 13.17 -18.05 30.17
N PHE A 900 13.83 -17.10 30.85
CA PHE A 900 14.41 -15.92 30.23
C PHE A 900 15.86 -16.16 29.75
N GLN A 901 16.05 -16.07 28.43
CA GLN A 901 17.32 -16.22 27.73
C GLN A 901 17.71 -14.88 27.09
N LEU A 902 18.78 -14.25 27.57
CA LEU A 902 19.34 -13.04 26.97
C LEU A 902 20.32 -13.43 25.85
N ASP A 903 19.87 -13.35 24.60
CA ASP A 903 20.61 -13.80 23.42
C ASP A 903 21.66 -12.80 22.92
N SER A 904 21.52 -11.52 23.29
CA SER A 904 22.48 -10.46 22.98
C SER A 904 23.56 -10.32 24.04
N LYS A 905 24.69 -9.70 23.69
CA LYS A 905 25.81 -9.41 24.60
C LYS A 905 25.71 -7.98 25.16
N PRO A 906 26.39 -7.66 26.27
CA PRO A 906 26.47 -6.29 26.77
C PRO A 906 26.91 -5.28 25.70
N ALA A 907 26.52 -4.02 25.89
CA ALA A 907 26.86 -2.94 24.97
C ALA A 907 28.36 -2.89 24.68
N LYS A 908 28.73 -2.91 23.40
CA LYS A 908 30.10 -2.74 22.89
C LYS A 908 30.39 -1.28 22.51
N LEU A 909 29.34 -0.52 22.24
CA LEU A 909 29.39 0.86 21.76
C LEU A 909 28.47 1.74 22.60
N SER A 910 28.79 3.02 22.68
CA SER A 910 27.93 4.04 23.27
C SER A 910 26.74 4.34 22.35
N LEU A 911 25.60 4.72 22.95
CA LEU A 911 24.33 4.87 22.23
C LEU A 911 24.37 5.92 21.10
N ASP A 912 25.26 6.92 21.19
CA ASP A 912 25.42 7.98 20.19
C ASP A 912 25.82 7.43 18.81
N LYS A 913 26.53 6.28 18.78
CA LYS A 913 26.97 5.61 17.55
C LYS A 913 25.81 5.06 16.73
N TYR A 914 24.70 4.73 17.39
CA TYR A 914 23.46 4.30 16.75
C TYR A 914 22.54 5.51 16.46
N ILE A 915 22.23 6.31 17.48
CA ILE A 915 21.19 7.35 17.42
C ILE A 915 21.52 8.47 16.41
N TYR A 916 22.77 8.95 16.37
CA TYR A 916 23.11 10.08 15.49
C TYR A 916 23.33 9.70 14.01
N ARG A 917 23.16 8.42 13.65
CA ARG A 917 23.05 8.02 12.24
C ARG A 917 21.67 8.34 11.66
N GLU A 918 20.67 8.54 12.50
CA GLU A 918 19.28 8.72 12.11
C GLU A 918 18.89 10.21 12.06
N GLY A 919 18.21 10.61 10.98
CA GLY A 919 17.69 11.96 10.80
C GLY A 919 16.73 12.39 11.91
N ARG A 920 15.92 11.44 12.44
CA ARG A 920 14.96 11.71 13.52
C ARG A 920 15.59 12.17 14.84
N TYR A 921 16.91 12.05 15.00
CA TYR A 921 17.63 12.60 16.15
C TYR A 921 18.54 13.77 15.78
N ARG A 922 19.20 13.72 14.63
CA ARG A 922 20.06 14.82 14.14
C ARG A 922 19.29 16.14 13.94
N MET A 923 18.02 16.08 13.57
CA MET A 923 17.23 17.31 13.46
C MET A 923 17.02 18.01 14.80
N LEU A 924 17.01 17.25 15.91
CA LEU A 924 16.90 17.82 17.24
C LEU A 924 18.20 18.51 17.66
N THR A 925 19.37 17.94 17.33
CA THR A 925 20.66 18.58 17.64
C THR A 925 20.83 19.90 16.91
N GLN A 926 20.22 20.06 15.73
CA GLN A 926 20.25 21.31 14.95
C GLN A 926 19.25 22.35 15.46
N SER A 927 18.04 21.92 15.87
CA SER A 927 16.97 22.83 16.28
C SER A 927 17.00 23.19 17.78
N HIS A 928 17.41 22.26 18.64
CA HIS A 928 17.40 22.37 20.11
C HIS A 928 18.61 21.64 20.74
N PRO A 929 19.85 22.12 20.57
CA PRO A 929 21.08 21.40 20.92
C PRO A 929 21.17 21.00 22.41
N GLU A 930 20.88 21.92 23.34
CA GLU A 930 20.94 21.64 24.78
C GLU A 930 19.95 20.55 25.19
N ARG A 931 18.73 20.61 24.66
CA ARG A 931 17.69 19.61 24.89
C ARG A 931 18.09 18.26 24.31
N ALA A 932 18.70 18.25 23.12
CA ALA A 932 19.18 17.03 22.50
C ALA A 932 20.25 16.34 23.36
N ALA A 933 21.21 17.10 23.91
CA ALA A 933 22.23 16.58 24.81
C ALA A 933 21.62 15.96 26.09
N ARG A 934 20.69 16.68 26.73
CA ARG A 934 19.98 16.17 27.92
C ARG A 934 19.18 14.89 27.63
N LEU A 935 18.44 14.85 26.53
CA LEU A 935 17.65 13.67 26.16
C LEU A 935 18.54 12.48 25.78
N MET A 936 19.72 12.73 25.21
CA MET A 936 20.70 11.70 24.91
C MET A 936 21.26 11.05 26.18
N GLU A 937 21.61 11.84 27.20
CA GLU A 937 22.05 11.33 28.50
C GLU A 937 20.97 10.47 29.16
N LEU A 938 19.73 10.97 29.19
CA LEU A 938 18.59 10.22 29.72
C LEU A 938 18.33 8.92 28.93
N ALA A 939 18.46 8.95 27.60
CA ALA A 939 18.29 7.77 26.76
C ALA A 939 19.38 6.71 27.02
N GLN A 940 20.63 7.12 27.22
CA GLN A 940 21.71 6.22 27.62
C GLN A 940 21.41 5.58 28.99
N GLY A 941 20.90 6.37 29.95
CA GLY A 941 20.43 5.85 31.24
C GLY A 941 19.29 4.84 31.12
N ASP A 942 18.31 5.09 30.24
CA ASP A 942 17.20 4.16 29.98
C ASP A 942 17.71 2.81 29.40
N VAL A 943 18.73 2.85 28.54
CA VAL A 943 19.36 1.65 27.96
C VAL A 943 20.10 0.84 29.02
N SER A 944 20.94 1.50 29.84
CA SER A 944 21.70 0.82 30.90
C SER A 944 20.78 0.14 31.92
N LYS A 945 19.74 0.85 32.39
CA LYS A 945 18.77 0.30 33.35
C LYS A 945 18.04 -0.93 32.82
N ARG A 946 17.61 -0.89 31.55
CA ARG A 946 16.93 -2.02 30.92
C ARG A 946 17.86 -3.22 30.74
N TRP A 947 19.12 -2.97 30.39
CA TRP A 947 20.12 -4.04 30.32
C TRP A 947 20.34 -4.73 31.66
N GLU A 948 20.50 -3.95 32.74
CA GLU A 948 20.62 -4.46 34.11
C GLU A 948 19.41 -5.31 34.51
N GLN A 949 18.21 -4.82 34.23
CA GLN A 949 16.96 -5.53 34.54
C GLN A 949 16.88 -6.89 33.82
N TYR A 950 17.17 -6.94 32.53
CA TYR A 950 17.15 -8.19 31.77
C TYR A 950 18.28 -9.15 32.18
N THR A 951 19.43 -8.62 32.57
CA THR A 951 20.53 -9.44 33.12
C THR A 951 20.09 -10.11 34.41
N GLN A 952 19.42 -9.39 35.31
CA GLN A 952 18.88 -9.97 36.55
C GLN A 952 17.87 -11.08 36.26
N LEU A 953 16.96 -10.89 35.30
CA LEU A 953 16.00 -11.92 34.88
C LEU A 953 16.72 -13.18 34.34
N ALA A 954 17.79 -13.01 33.56
CA ALA A 954 18.58 -14.14 33.04
C ALA A 954 19.34 -14.91 34.14
N GLU A 955 19.62 -14.28 35.28
CA GLU A 955 20.41 -14.86 36.39
C GLU A 955 19.58 -15.46 37.53
N GLN A 956 18.27 -15.18 37.62
CA GLN A 956 17.42 -15.48 38.79
C GLN A 956 17.36 -16.95 39.24
N ILE A 957 17.61 -17.96 38.39
CA ILE A 957 17.53 -19.38 38.77
C ILE A 957 18.82 -19.93 39.42
N LYS A 958 19.93 -19.18 39.46
CA LYS A 958 21.18 -19.68 40.08
C LYS A 958 21.16 -19.83 41.62
N LYS A 959 20.09 -19.45 42.33
CA LYS A 959 20.10 -19.35 43.81
C LYS A 959 19.24 -20.34 44.60
N ASN A 960 18.48 -21.24 43.98
CA ASN A 960 17.64 -22.20 44.72
C ASN A 960 18.21 -23.62 44.77
N GLY A 961 19.52 -23.77 44.56
CA GLY A 961 20.26 -25.03 44.73
C GLY A 961 21.57 -24.77 45.48
N SER A 962 21.46 -24.49 46.78
CA SER A 962 22.57 -24.53 47.75
C SER A 962 22.08 -25.15 49.05
#